data_AF-A0A9Q0XHY4-F1
#
_entry.id   AF-A0A9Q0XHY4-F1
#
_cell.length_a   1.000
_cell.length_b   1.000
_cell.length_c   1.000
_cell.angle_alpha   90.00
_cell.angle_beta   90.00
_cell.angle_gamma   90.00
#
_symmetry.space_group_name_H-M   'P 1'
#
loop_
_entity.id
_entity.type
_entity.pdbx_description
1 polymer ?
#
loop_
_entity_poly.entity_id
_entity_poly.type
_entity_poly.pdbx_seq_one_letter_code
_entity_poly.pdbx_strand_id
1 'polypeptide(L)'
;MSFPKAPIRRFNEAPRDHESQQNANIFKQPPSPSNGRKIESFRPRSSSSGKRPEKDSKDSRKQRELEREIRVLIGERTQKDKRLQALEDDLAKAESKLGALLREKTSLLATVASLEKQLLELRRSNELLKTKCFEEGTQKKMSSLWTEVMKLRHQLNAKKVTFVRQGNMETKMNPAQETLERSKEKAAPQEEQLTTSETQAEEKCDPDKLLESIAELGNVAAQIDDKYTLEVARLEGIIEAKNREIEILQSNLQVKETTFSTQIEELNEKCKMLEQQKEKILSEHGEKEQSVDAEIKQLKEQLNLENQEHHKLKEICKEDSVAMHQKLLTFQEEVAKEREVLERELKETMNEVEKLHIKEDETEKLLKHLEEEAKSQAEKLAQVETKLRRKNAEIKKMVDAHSSAIEKMQEEHNTTKYKLAEITAEFEIYKAHVTEETARLKQEKTTMQEKILEMSKAIHQRTGVVQEVQQAKEEYARMLQDAQTKLALKEEEITRIKESSAEQMVNLEARLEKQSVDFQKQLEWERRTIAEKLEADYKEGIETWRSLYEDLSNKVKPFQQQLDAYEVEKNALLNEHGAAQEELNKINNAYAKLLGHQNQKQKIKHVMKLKEENTQLKQELSRVRSQLAKEKQVREELQDQVNKIQGVKRFDPSKAFQHSAKENVAPRTPFQESKCDPETSKINKHKKSSYFSVYCIFTTQQVTEEKTCCFLLQKKKCTEASETVREKKITDLSHLNCVFICRTF
;
A
#
# COMPACT_ATOMS: atom_id res chain seq x y z
N MET A 1 34.37 -63.28 -32.95
CA MET A 1 34.34 -63.88 -31.60
C MET A 1 34.12 -62.76 -30.60
N SER A 2 33.45 -63.07 -29.47
CA SER A 2 33.21 -62.17 -28.32
C SER A 2 32.41 -60.88 -28.58
N PHE A 3 31.96 -60.25 -27.48
CA PHE A 3 30.79 -59.36 -27.44
C PHE A 3 31.11 -57.84 -27.53
N PRO A 4 30.12 -57.00 -27.89
CA PRO A 4 30.29 -55.54 -28.07
C PRO A 4 29.65 -54.70 -26.94
N LYS A 5 30.09 -53.43 -26.79
CA LYS A 5 29.22 -52.22 -26.88
C LYS A 5 29.93 -50.89 -26.50
N ALA A 6 29.86 -49.94 -27.42
CA ALA A 6 29.88 -48.49 -27.26
C ALA A 6 29.06 -47.92 -28.47
N PRO A 7 28.38 -46.74 -28.42
CA PRO A 7 29.04 -45.47 -28.14
C PRO A 7 28.26 -44.38 -27.37
N ILE A 8 29.03 -43.55 -26.67
CA ILE A 8 28.98 -42.07 -26.62
C ILE A 8 27.70 -41.35 -27.10
N ARG A 9 27.11 -40.55 -26.20
CA ARG A 9 26.63 -39.18 -26.49
C ARG A 9 27.21 -38.20 -25.46
N ARG A 10 27.22 -36.90 -25.78
CA ARG A 10 27.87 -35.81 -25.03
C ARG A 10 26.87 -34.73 -24.64
N PHE A 11 27.05 -34.15 -23.44
CA PHE A 11 26.72 -32.76 -23.01
C PHE A 11 25.21 -32.35 -23.13
N ASN A 12 24.61 -31.61 -22.19
CA ASN A 12 25.10 -30.39 -21.53
C ASN A 12 25.04 -30.36 -19.99
N GLU A 13 25.69 -29.31 -19.50
CA GLU A 13 25.86 -28.73 -18.16
C GLU A 13 24.79 -28.96 -17.08
N ALA A 14 25.26 -29.36 -15.89
CA ALA A 14 24.72 -28.97 -14.59
C ALA A 14 25.84 -29.05 -13.52
N PRO A 15 26.09 -28.00 -12.72
CA PRO A 15 27.05 -28.07 -11.61
C PRO A 15 26.36 -28.43 -10.27
N ARG A 16 26.74 -29.60 -9.72
CA ARG A 16 27.03 -29.92 -8.30
C ARG A 16 26.13 -29.37 -7.16
N ASP A 17 25.82 -30.15 -6.12
CA ASP A 17 26.39 -31.43 -5.64
C ASP A 17 25.30 -32.48 -5.30
N HIS A 18 25.71 -33.74 -5.14
CA HIS A 18 24.84 -34.87 -4.78
C HIS A 18 25.20 -35.46 -3.40
N GLU A 19 24.15 -35.87 -2.68
CA GLU A 19 24.06 -36.90 -1.63
C GLU A 19 25.31 -37.48 -0.94
N SER A 20 25.19 -37.67 0.38
CA SER A 20 25.46 -38.98 1.00
C SER A 20 24.67 -39.15 2.31
N GLN A 21 24.32 -40.40 2.63
CA GLN A 21 23.50 -40.77 3.78
C GLN A 21 24.35 -41.18 5.01
N GLN A 22 23.73 -41.09 6.20
CA GLN A 22 23.92 -41.96 7.38
C GLN A 22 25.34 -42.48 7.72
N ASN A 23 25.94 -41.97 8.79
CA ASN A 23 26.00 -42.69 10.09
C ASN A 23 26.63 -41.86 11.23
N ALA A 24 26.55 -42.37 12.47
CA ALA A 24 27.02 -41.70 13.69
C ALA A 24 28.43 -42.12 14.13
N ASN A 25 29.15 -41.27 14.89
CA ASN A 25 29.57 -41.58 16.28
C ASN A 25 30.49 -40.55 17.01
N ILE A 26 30.23 -40.41 18.32
CA ILE A 26 31.18 -40.34 19.47
C ILE A 26 32.21 -39.18 19.61
N PHE A 27 32.08 -38.43 20.71
CA PHE A 27 32.99 -38.36 21.89
C PHE A 27 32.14 -37.86 23.09
N LYS A 28 31.89 -38.55 24.22
CA LYS A 28 32.75 -39.11 25.32
C LYS A 28 33.57 -38.06 26.07
N GLN A 29 33.67 -38.00 27.41
CA GLN A 29 33.02 -38.68 28.58
C GLN A 29 33.30 -37.79 29.85
N PRO A 30 33.07 -38.11 31.17
CA PRO A 30 32.96 -39.40 31.90
C PRO A 30 31.71 -39.55 32.85
N PRO A 31 31.54 -40.67 33.60
CA PRO A 31 30.24 -41.07 34.18
C PRO A 31 30.21 -41.45 35.69
N SER A 32 29.04 -41.94 36.15
CA SER A 32 28.77 -42.90 37.26
C SER A 32 28.22 -42.35 38.60
N PRO A 33 27.47 -43.16 39.40
CA PRO A 33 26.64 -44.32 39.03
C PRO A 33 25.24 -44.36 39.69
N SER A 34 24.34 -45.20 39.16
CA SER A 34 23.13 -45.66 39.85
C SER A 34 23.36 -46.99 40.58
N ASN A 35 22.73 -47.21 41.73
CA ASN A 35 22.48 -48.55 42.25
C ASN A 35 21.23 -48.56 43.16
N GLY A 36 20.63 -49.73 43.38
CA GLY A 36 19.39 -49.83 44.18
C GLY A 36 19.24 -51.14 44.96
N ARG A 37 18.16 -51.18 45.76
CA ARG A 37 17.68 -52.25 46.67
C ARG A 37 18.31 -52.33 48.07
N LYS A 38 17.40 -52.27 49.07
CA LYS A 38 17.36 -53.04 50.35
C LYS A 38 18.42 -52.76 51.44
N ILE A 39 17.97 -52.29 52.61
CA ILE A 39 17.92 -53.07 53.89
C ILE A 39 17.41 -52.23 55.08
N GLU A 40 16.78 -52.95 56.01
CA GLU A 40 16.31 -52.63 57.37
C GLU A 40 17.16 -51.71 58.28
N SER A 41 16.47 -51.00 59.19
CA SER A 41 16.81 -50.72 60.60
C SER A 41 18.27 -50.63 61.07
N PHE A 42 18.63 -49.53 61.76
CA PHE A 42 19.18 -49.61 63.13
C PHE A 42 18.84 -48.38 64.00
N ARG A 43 18.99 -48.54 65.33
CA ARG A 43 18.57 -47.59 66.40
C ARG A 43 19.75 -47.35 67.36
N PRO A 44 19.88 -46.14 67.94
CA PRO A 44 19.70 -45.98 69.40
C PRO A 44 18.93 -44.67 69.73
N ARG A 45 17.87 -44.63 70.56
CA ARG A 45 17.85 -44.77 72.04
C ARG A 45 18.80 -43.77 72.72
N SER A 46 18.34 -42.57 73.07
CA SER A 46 17.64 -42.23 74.34
C SER A 46 16.86 -40.88 74.20
N SER A 47 16.05 -40.36 75.14
CA SER A 47 15.20 -40.90 76.22
C SER A 47 14.29 -39.78 76.79
N SER A 48 13.18 -40.13 77.49
CA SER A 48 12.22 -39.20 78.16
C SER A 48 11.39 -38.31 77.22
N SER A 49 10.30 -37.64 77.64
CA SER A 49 9.19 -38.09 78.51
C SER A 49 7.91 -37.23 78.32
N GLY A 50 6.75 -37.87 78.14
CA GLY A 50 5.44 -37.34 78.56
C GLY A 50 4.66 -36.37 77.64
N LYS A 51 3.32 -36.53 77.72
CA LYS A 51 2.22 -35.61 77.34
C LYS A 51 1.91 -35.39 75.84
N ARG A 52 0.61 -35.51 75.51
CA ARG A 52 -0.03 -35.06 74.27
C ARG A 52 -0.18 -33.53 74.26
N PRO A 53 -0.36 -32.93 73.07
CA PRO A 53 -1.49 -32.01 72.88
C PRO A 53 -2.44 -32.51 71.76
N GLU A 54 -3.73 -32.25 71.90
CA GLU A 54 -4.79 -32.93 71.13
C GLU A 54 -5.32 -32.11 69.93
N LYS A 55 -4.47 -31.25 69.35
CA LYS A 55 -4.90 -30.15 68.45
C LYS A 55 -4.62 -30.36 66.96
N ASP A 56 -3.55 -31.08 66.60
CA ASP A 56 -3.04 -31.17 65.22
C ASP A 56 -3.94 -31.97 64.25
N SER A 57 -4.97 -32.64 64.77
CA SER A 57 -5.91 -33.46 64.00
C SER A 57 -6.75 -32.69 62.96
N LYS A 58 -7.06 -31.41 63.22
CA LYS A 58 -7.84 -30.58 62.28
C LYS A 58 -6.98 -29.98 61.17
N ASP A 59 -5.83 -29.41 61.51
CA ASP A 59 -5.01 -28.74 60.51
C ASP A 59 -4.26 -29.74 59.61
N SER A 60 -3.90 -30.92 60.12
CA SER A 60 -3.44 -32.04 59.28
C SER A 60 -4.52 -32.68 58.40
N ARG A 61 -5.81 -32.32 58.54
CA ARG A 61 -6.86 -32.61 57.55
C ARG A 61 -6.91 -31.54 56.46
N LYS A 62 -6.97 -30.26 56.84
CA LYS A 62 -6.95 -29.12 55.88
C LYS A 62 -5.73 -29.18 54.97
N GLN A 63 -4.55 -29.49 55.53
CA GLN A 63 -3.33 -29.65 54.74
C GLN A 63 -3.47 -30.77 53.68
N ARG A 64 -4.09 -31.90 54.01
CA ARG A 64 -4.39 -32.99 53.05
C ARG A 64 -5.51 -32.65 52.06
N GLU A 65 -6.24 -31.56 52.26
CA GLU A 65 -7.24 -31.05 51.32
C GLU A 65 -6.56 -30.11 50.32
N LEU A 66 -5.79 -29.14 50.81
CA LEU A 66 -4.93 -28.29 49.98
C LEU A 66 -3.92 -29.11 49.16
N GLU A 67 -3.27 -30.12 49.75
CA GLU A 67 -2.39 -31.03 49.01
C GLU A 67 -3.11 -31.91 47.96
N ARG A 68 -4.44 -32.06 48.03
CA ARG A 68 -5.23 -32.73 46.98
C ARG A 68 -5.60 -31.74 45.88
N GLU A 69 -6.06 -30.56 46.27
CA GLU A 69 -6.41 -29.46 45.38
C GLU A 69 -5.21 -29.03 44.53
N ILE A 70 -4.02 -28.84 45.14
CA ILE A 70 -2.76 -28.59 44.44
C ILE A 70 -2.44 -29.70 43.42
N ARG A 71 -2.68 -30.98 43.75
CA ARG A 71 -2.48 -32.09 42.82
C ARG A 71 -3.47 -32.09 41.64
N VAL A 72 -4.72 -31.69 41.88
CA VAL A 72 -5.72 -31.50 40.80
C VAL A 72 -5.32 -30.32 39.90
N LEU A 73 -4.96 -29.17 40.49
CA LEU A 73 -4.55 -27.97 39.76
C LEU A 73 -3.26 -28.18 38.94
N ILE A 74 -2.30 -28.97 39.44
CA ILE A 74 -1.12 -29.40 38.67
C ILE A 74 -1.54 -30.31 37.51
N GLY A 75 -2.51 -31.22 37.71
CA GLY A 75 -3.07 -32.06 36.65
C GLY A 75 -3.75 -31.24 35.55
N GLU A 76 -4.64 -30.31 35.94
CA GLU A 76 -5.29 -29.36 35.03
C GLU A 76 -4.28 -28.50 34.28
N ARG A 77 -3.28 -27.95 34.97
CA ARG A 77 -2.20 -27.19 34.33
C ARG A 77 -1.49 -28.05 33.30
N THR A 78 -1.08 -29.26 33.67
CA THR A 78 -0.41 -30.20 32.73
C THR A 78 -1.29 -30.52 31.51
N GLN A 79 -2.61 -30.53 31.67
CA GLN A 79 -3.56 -30.72 30.56
C GLN A 79 -3.72 -29.45 29.70
N LYS A 80 -3.71 -28.27 30.30
CA LYS A 80 -3.73 -26.96 29.62
C LYS A 80 -2.42 -26.75 28.84
N ASP A 81 -1.26 -26.99 29.46
CA ASP A 81 0.08 -26.94 28.86
C ASP A 81 0.16 -27.88 27.64
N LYS A 82 -0.35 -29.12 27.73
CA LYS A 82 -0.43 -30.06 26.59
C LYS A 82 -1.35 -29.60 25.46
N ARG A 83 -2.47 -28.92 25.79
CA ARG A 83 -3.40 -28.37 24.79
C ARG A 83 -2.79 -27.15 24.10
N LEU A 84 -1.99 -26.36 24.83
CA LEU A 84 -1.24 -25.22 24.30
C LEU A 84 -0.19 -25.71 23.29
N GLN A 85 0.65 -26.68 23.66
CA GLN A 85 1.63 -27.31 22.75
C GLN A 85 0.98 -27.85 21.47
N ALA A 86 -0.18 -28.50 21.57
CA ALA A 86 -0.89 -29.03 20.41
C ALA A 86 -1.39 -27.92 19.45
N LEU A 87 -1.75 -26.75 19.98
CA LEU A 87 -2.13 -25.57 19.20
C LEU A 87 -0.91 -24.88 18.57
N GLU A 88 0.23 -24.84 19.26
CA GLU A 88 1.51 -24.37 18.70
C GLU A 88 1.98 -25.26 17.54
N ASP A 89 1.93 -26.58 17.72
CA ASP A 89 2.25 -27.55 16.68
C ASP A 89 1.34 -27.40 15.45
N ASP A 90 0.03 -27.16 15.64
CA ASP A 90 -0.92 -26.94 14.54
C ASP A 90 -0.79 -25.55 13.90
N LEU A 91 -0.40 -24.52 14.66
CA LEU A 91 -0.04 -23.21 14.13
C LEU A 91 1.20 -23.32 13.21
N ALA A 92 2.26 -23.99 13.65
CA ALA A 92 3.46 -24.21 12.83
C ALA A 92 3.15 -25.02 11.54
N LYS A 93 2.19 -25.95 11.59
CA LYS A 93 1.67 -26.66 10.40
C LYS A 93 0.84 -25.74 9.49
N ALA A 94 0.16 -24.73 10.02
CA ALA A 94 -0.56 -23.74 9.24
C ALA A 94 0.39 -22.72 8.57
N GLU A 95 1.37 -22.21 9.33
CA GLU A 95 2.39 -21.28 8.84
C GLU A 95 3.28 -21.89 7.77
N SER A 96 3.72 -23.15 7.93
CA SER A 96 4.50 -23.86 6.91
C SER A 96 3.71 -24.12 5.61
N LYS A 97 2.39 -24.38 5.70
CA LYS A 97 1.48 -24.42 4.54
C LYS A 97 1.33 -23.05 3.88
N LEU A 98 1.14 -21.99 4.67
CA LEU A 98 1.06 -20.61 4.17
C LEU A 98 2.36 -20.20 3.47
N GLY A 99 3.52 -20.55 4.04
CA GLY A 99 4.84 -20.35 3.42
C GLY A 99 5.10 -21.20 2.17
N ALA A 100 4.38 -22.31 1.97
CA ALA A 100 4.37 -23.02 0.69
C ALA A 100 3.50 -22.28 -0.35
N LEU A 101 2.25 -21.95 0.00
CA LEU A 101 1.31 -21.22 -0.87
C LEU A 101 1.83 -19.83 -1.28
N LEU A 102 2.55 -19.13 -0.40
CA LEU A 102 3.18 -17.84 -0.72
C LEU A 102 4.33 -18.00 -1.73
N ARG A 103 5.12 -19.08 -1.66
CA ARG A 103 6.16 -19.39 -2.67
C ARG A 103 5.53 -19.76 -4.00
N GLU A 104 4.46 -20.56 -4.00
CA GLU A 104 3.69 -20.91 -5.20
C GLU A 104 3.08 -19.65 -5.85
N LYS A 105 2.39 -18.81 -5.08
CA LYS A 105 1.86 -17.50 -5.52
C LYS A 105 2.96 -16.62 -6.12
N THR A 106 4.15 -16.59 -5.53
CA THR A 106 5.29 -15.81 -6.04
C THR A 106 5.81 -16.37 -7.36
N SER A 107 5.86 -17.70 -7.51
CA SER A 107 6.19 -18.36 -8.78
C SER A 107 5.16 -18.05 -9.88
N LEU A 108 3.87 -18.12 -9.56
CA LEU A 108 2.77 -17.79 -10.49
C LEU A 108 2.77 -16.30 -10.89
N LEU A 109 3.12 -15.39 -9.98
CA LEU A 109 3.30 -13.98 -10.34
C LEU A 109 4.50 -13.76 -11.28
N ALA A 110 5.58 -14.53 -11.12
CA ALA A 110 6.72 -14.47 -12.03
C ALA A 110 6.40 -15.04 -13.43
N THR A 111 5.60 -16.12 -13.52
CA THR A 111 5.14 -16.64 -14.82
C THR A 111 4.16 -15.69 -15.51
N VAL A 112 3.23 -15.07 -14.77
CA VAL A 112 2.34 -14.02 -15.29
C VAL A 112 3.15 -12.84 -15.85
N ALA A 113 4.12 -12.30 -15.11
CA ALA A 113 4.96 -11.20 -15.59
C ALA A 113 5.77 -11.56 -16.85
N SER A 114 6.21 -12.83 -16.97
CA SER A 114 6.86 -13.35 -18.18
C SER A 114 5.91 -13.40 -19.39
N LEU A 115 4.69 -13.89 -19.18
CA LEU A 115 3.64 -13.94 -20.22
C LEU A 115 3.18 -12.54 -20.65
N GLU A 116 3.08 -11.59 -19.71
CA GLU A 116 2.79 -10.18 -20.01
C GLU A 116 3.90 -9.54 -20.87
N LYS A 117 5.18 -9.83 -20.56
CA LYS A 117 6.31 -9.40 -21.39
C LYS A 117 6.23 -10.00 -22.80
N GLN A 118 5.96 -11.29 -22.94
CA GLN A 118 5.78 -11.94 -24.24
C GLN A 118 4.61 -11.34 -25.04
N LEU A 119 3.47 -11.08 -24.39
CA LEU A 119 2.34 -10.38 -25.01
C LEU A 119 2.69 -8.96 -25.46
N LEU A 120 3.52 -8.24 -24.71
CA LEU A 120 3.98 -6.89 -25.05
C LEU A 120 4.96 -6.90 -26.24
N GLU A 121 5.85 -7.88 -26.30
CA GLU A 121 6.76 -8.11 -27.43
C GLU A 121 6.00 -8.55 -28.70
N LEU A 122 5.01 -9.44 -28.57
CA LEU A 122 4.10 -9.82 -29.66
C LEU A 122 3.24 -8.65 -30.15
N ARG A 123 2.78 -7.76 -29.26
CA ARG A 123 2.10 -6.52 -29.65
C ARG A 123 3.05 -5.59 -30.41
N ARG A 124 4.28 -5.38 -29.92
CA ARG A 124 5.30 -4.56 -30.61
C ARG A 124 5.65 -5.11 -31.99
N SER A 125 5.82 -6.43 -32.14
CA SER A 125 6.11 -7.04 -33.44
C SER A 125 4.92 -7.00 -34.38
N ASN A 126 3.67 -7.15 -33.88
CA ASN A 126 2.46 -7.01 -34.67
C ASN A 126 2.25 -5.57 -35.18
N GLU A 127 2.47 -4.55 -34.34
CA GLU A 127 2.44 -3.14 -34.79
C GLU A 127 3.56 -2.83 -35.78
N LEU A 128 4.78 -3.34 -35.56
CA LEU A 128 5.89 -3.20 -36.52
C LEU A 128 5.57 -3.87 -37.87
N LEU A 129 4.90 -5.03 -37.86
CA LEU A 129 4.45 -5.72 -39.06
C LEU A 129 3.32 -4.97 -39.76
N LYS A 130 2.31 -4.45 -39.03
CA LYS A 130 1.30 -3.55 -39.60
C LYS A 130 1.95 -2.35 -40.28
N THR A 131 2.83 -1.66 -39.58
CA THR A 131 3.56 -0.48 -40.08
C THR A 131 4.29 -0.81 -41.39
N LYS A 132 5.10 -1.88 -41.41
CA LYS A 132 5.78 -2.35 -42.64
C LYS A 132 4.83 -2.80 -43.76
N CYS A 133 3.69 -3.39 -43.41
CA CYS A 133 2.64 -3.81 -44.36
C CYS A 133 1.80 -2.67 -44.91
N PHE A 134 1.81 -1.48 -44.28
CA PHE A 134 1.13 -0.28 -44.79
C PHE A 134 2.09 0.69 -45.50
N GLU A 135 3.28 0.96 -44.94
CA GLU A 135 4.05 2.15 -45.32
C GLU A 135 4.79 2.06 -46.67
N GLU A 136 5.19 0.87 -47.16
CA GLU A 136 6.08 0.84 -48.33
C GLU A 136 5.82 -0.17 -49.45
N GLY A 137 5.76 -1.47 -49.17
CA GLY A 137 5.75 -2.47 -50.25
C GLY A 137 4.42 -2.56 -51.02
N THR A 138 3.31 -2.57 -50.30
CA THR A 138 1.96 -2.91 -50.78
C THR A 138 1.21 -1.69 -51.31
N GLN A 139 1.11 -0.60 -50.56
CA GLN A 139 0.33 0.57 -50.94
C GLN A 139 0.94 1.31 -52.14
N LYS A 140 2.29 1.35 -52.25
CA LYS A 140 2.98 1.89 -53.43
C LYS A 140 2.73 1.02 -54.68
N LYS A 141 2.82 -0.32 -54.57
CA LYS A 141 2.47 -1.25 -55.66
C LYS A 141 0.99 -1.19 -56.04
N MET A 142 0.09 -1.11 -55.06
CA MET A 142 -1.36 -1.03 -55.28
C MET A 142 -1.73 0.28 -55.99
N SER A 143 -1.17 1.42 -55.55
CA SER A 143 -1.35 2.70 -56.23
C SER A 143 -0.78 2.68 -57.65
N SER A 144 0.42 2.10 -57.84
CA SER A 144 1.01 1.90 -59.16
C SER A 144 0.07 1.10 -60.07
N LEU A 145 -0.39 -0.09 -59.63
CA LEU A 145 -1.33 -0.93 -60.37
C LEU A 145 -2.65 -0.23 -60.64
N TRP A 146 -3.18 0.57 -59.70
CA TRP A 146 -4.41 1.34 -59.90
C TRP A 146 -4.23 2.44 -60.95
N THR A 147 -3.08 3.13 -60.96
CA THR A 147 -2.76 4.09 -62.03
C THR A 147 -2.52 3.39 -63.37
N GLU A 148 -1.93 2.20 -63.40
CA GLU A 148 -1.71 1.45 -64.64
C GLU A 148 -3.03 0.89 -65.21
N VAL A 149 -3.91 0.37 -64.35
CA VAL A 149 -5.28 0.02 -64.72
C VAL A 149 -6.03 1.23 -65.25
N MET A 150 -5.89 2.42 -64.64
CA MET A 150 -6.50 3.65 -65.18
C MET A 150 -5.90 4.09 -66.51
N LYS A 151 -4.58 3.99 -66.72
CA LYS A 151 -3.94 4.22 -68.03
C LYS A 151 -4.49 3.25 -69.08
N LEU A 152 -4.51 1.95 -68.79
CA LEU A 152 -5.03 0.92 -69.69
C LEU A 152 -6.53 1.11 -69.98
N ARG A 153 -7.32 1.54 -68.99
CA ARG A 153 -8.74 1.88 -69.17
C ARG A 153 -8.94 3.14 -70.02
N HIS A 154 -8.09 4.15 -69.87
CA HIS A 154 -8.05 5.31 -70.76
C HIS A 154 -7.58 4.96 -72.18
N GLN A 155 -6.57 4.09 -72.34
CA GLN A 155 -6.12 3.59 -73.63
C GLN A 155 -7.18 2.74 -74.32
N LEU A 156 -7.90 1.89 -73.59
CA LEU A 156 -9.02 1.10 -74.11
C LEU A 156 -10.19 2.01 -74.53
N ASN A 157 -10.51 3.02 -73.74
CA ASN A 157 -11.55 3.99 -74.09
C ASN A 157 -11.13 4.88 -75.29
N ALA A 158 -9.87 5.30 -75.37
CA ALA A 158 -9.32 5.99 -76.53
C ALA A 158 -9.35 5.09 -77.78
N LYS A 159 -8.95 3.82 -77.66
CA LYS A 159 -9.06 2.82 -78.74
C LYS A 159 -10.51 2.55 -79.14
N LYS A 160 -11.48 2.57 -78.22
CA LYS A 160 -12.91 2.52 -78.55
C LYS A 160 -13.36 3.77 -79.32
N VAL A 161 -12.93 4.97 -78.91
CA VAL A 161 -13.25 6.22 -79.63
C VAL A 161 -12.63 6.24 -81.03
N THR A 162 -11.40 5.72 -81.22
CA THR A 162 -10.82 5.58 -82.56
C THR A 162 -11.49 4.47 -83.37
N PHE A 163 -11.88 3.34 -82.76
CA PHE A 163 -12.59 2.24 -83.44
C PHE A 163 -13.97 2.69 -83.95
N VAL A 164 -14.73 3.44 -83.13
CA VAL A 164 -16.00 4.07 -83.53
C VAL A 164 -15.79 5.11 -84.65
N ARG A 165 -14.62 5.76 -84.70
CA ARG A 165 -14.25 6.67 -85.80
C ARG A 165 -13.76 5.95 -87.06
N GLN A 166 -13.21 4.74 -86.93
CA GLN A 166 -12.66 3.94 -88.02
C GLN A 166 -13.73 3.09 -88.73
N GLY A 167 -14.70 2.55 -87.99
CA GLY A 167 -15.86 1.85 -88.58
C GLY A 167 -16.72 2.73 -89.51
N ASN A 168 -16.66 4.06 -89.36
CA ASN A 168 -17.28 5.01 -90.28
C ASN A 168 -16.55 5.21 -91.62
N MET A 169 -15.43 4.51 -91.86
CA MET A 169 -14.75 4.46 -93.17
C MET A 169 -14.98 3.11 -93.89
N GLU A 170 -15.53 2.10 -93.21
CA GLU A 170 -15.65 0.72 -93.71
C GLU A 170 -17.04 0.41 -94.32
N THR A 171 -17.70 1.46 -94.84
CA THR A 171 -18.98 1.38 -95.57
C THR A 171 -18.90 1.89 -97.01
N LYS A 172 -17.69 1.99 -97.56
CA LYS A 172 -17.42 2.24 -98.99
C LYS A 172 -16.18 1.49 -99.50
N MET A 173 -16.32 0.20 -99.81
CA MET A 173 -15.57 -0.51 -100.86
C MET A 173 -16.07 -1.97 -100.98
N ASN A 174 -17.10 -2.15 -101.80
CA ASN A 174 -17.51 -3.43 -102.41
C ASN A 174 -18.05 -3.09 -103.82
N PRO A 175 -17.90 -3.96 -104.85
CA PRO A 175 -17.14 -5.20 -104.90
C PRO A 175 -15.83 -5.04 -105.72
N ALA A 176 -14.80 -5.82 -105.38
CA ALA A 176 -13.56 -5.95 -106.17
C ALA A 176 -13.07 -7.42 -106.24
N GLN A 177 -14.02 -8.37 -106.19
CA GLN A 177 -13.76 -9.81 -106.18
C GLN A 177 -14.61 -10.53 -107.26
N GLU A 178 -14.75 -9.90 -108.42
CA GLU A 178 -15.52 -10.39 -109.57
C GLU A 178 -14.74 -10.25 -110.90
N THR A 179 -13.40 -10.14 -110.81
CA THR A 179 -12.50 -9.90 -111.97
C THR A 179 -11.21 -10.70 -111.88
N LEU A 180 -11.31 -12.05 -111.89
CA LEU A 180 -10.16 -12.92 -112.16
C LEU A 180 -10.50 -14.18 -112.98
N GLU A 181 -11.76 -14.66 -112.96
CA GLU A 181 -12.24 -15.73 -113.84
C GLU A 181 -12.89 -15.20 -115.13
N ARG A 182 -12.17 -14.32 -115.86
CA ARG A 182 -12.62 -13.84 -117.19
C ARG A 182 -11.51 -13.39 -118.14
N SER A 183 -10.44 -14.17 -118.27
CA SER A 183 -9.37 -13.92 -119.26
C SER A 183 -8.82 -15.18 -119.94
N LYS A 184 -9.64 -16.24 -120.04
CA LYS A 184 -9.36 -17.43 -120.87
C LYS A 184 -10.32 -17.52 -122.06
N GLU A 185 -10.28 -16.56 -122.99
CA GLU A 185 -10.54 -16.83 -124.40
C GLU A 185 -10.14 -15.65 -125.32
N LYS A 186 -9.64 -16.02 -126.52
CA LYS A 186 -9.71 -15.27 -127.79
C LYS A 186 -9.23 -13.81 -127.82
N ALA A 187 -7.95 -13.65 -128.17
CA ALA A 187 -7.51 -12.60 -129.09
C ALA A 187 -6.80 -13.25 -130.29
N ALA A 188 -7.45 -13.20 -131.46
CA ALA A 188 -6.98 -13.58 -132.80
C ALA A 188 -7.94 -12.90 -133.81
N PRO A 189 -7.64 -12.80 -135.12
CA PRO A 189 -6.40 -13.11 -135.85
C PRO A 189 -5.85 -11.91 -136.68
N GLN A 190 -4.69 -12.10 -137.34
CA GLN A 190 -4.13 -11.41 -138.55
C GLN A 190 -2.59 -11.65 -138.52
N GLU A 191 -1.84 -11.92 -139.59
CA GLU A 191 -2.05 -12.22 -141.03
C GLU A 191 -1.18 -13.47 -141.34
N GLU A 192 -1.37 -14.35 -142.32
CA GLU A 192 -2.11 -14.36 -143.59
C GLU A 192 -1.68 -13.35 -144.67
N GLN A 193 -0.49 -13.59 -145.24
CA GLN A 193 -0.28 -13.50 -146.69
C GLN A 193 0.98 -14.24 -147.17
N LEU A 194 1.06 -14.42 -148.49
CA LEU A 194 2.11 -15.07 -149.29
C LEU A 194 2.17 -16.61 -149.26
N THR A 195 1.94 -17.35 -150.36
CA THR A 195 1.01 -17.17 -151.51
C THR A 195 0.93 -18.47 -152.30
N THR A 196 -0.20 -18.77 -152.94
CA THR A 196 -0.37 -19.93 -153.84
C THR A 196 -0.30 -19.54 -155.32
N SER A 197 0.76 -19.99 -156.01
CA SER A 197 0.87 -20.13 -157.47
C SER A 197 2.06 -21.10 -157.74
N GLU A 198 2.23 -21.72 -158.91
CA GLU A 198 1.54 -21.60 -160.19
C GLU A 198 1.60 -22.94 -160.95
N THR A 199 0.71 -23.17 -161.92
CA THR A 199 0.75 -24.34 -162.81
C THR A 199 0.58 -23.92 -164.27
N GLN A 200 1.30 -24.59 -165.17
CA GLN A 200 1.26 -24.46 -166.64
C GLN A 200 1.85 -23.16 -167.21
N ALA A 201 3.02 -23.31 -167.86
CA ALA A 201 3.32 -22.66 -169.13
C ALA A 201 4.17 -23.62 -169.96
N GLU A 202 3.78 -23.87 -171.20
CA GLU A 202 4.58 -24.64 -172.16
C GLU A 202 5.46 -23.69 -173.01
N GLU A 203 6.41 -24.29 -173.73
CA GLU A 203 6.94 -23.79 -175.01
C GLU A 203 8.04 -22.69 -175.03
N LYS A 204 9.30 -23.17 -175.17
CA LYS A 204 10.45 -22.62 -175.93
C LYS A 204 11.17 -21.33 -175.45
N CYS A 205 12.34 -21.53 -174.80
CA CYS A 205 13.59 -20.81 -175.12
C CYS A 205 14.84 -21.60 -174.66
N ASP A 206 16.03 -21.13 -175.06
CA ASP A 206 17.33 -21.86 -175.08
C ASP A 206 17.76 -22.59 -173.78
N PRO A 207 18.41 -23.77 -173.89
CA PRO A 207 18.87 -24.56 -172.74
C PRO A 207 20.07 -23.96 -171.99
N ASP A 208 20.91 -23.14 -172.65
CA ASP A 208 22.20 -22.69 -172.11
C ASP A 208 22.12 -21.66 -170.97
N LYS A 209 20.91 -21.19 -170.63
CA LYS A 209 20.67 -20.29 -169.47
C LYS A 209 20.19 -21.01 -168.21
N LEU A 210 19.91 -22.31 -168.27
CA LEU A 210 19.36 -23.06 -167.13
C LEU A 210 20.43 -23.41 -166.08
N LEU A 211 21.69 -23.55 -166.50
CA LEU A 211 22.83 -23.92 -165.64
C LEU A 211 23.24 -22.81 -164.65
N GLU A 212 23.17 -21.55 -165.07
CA GLU A 212 23.52 -20.38 -164.24
C GLU A 212 22.60 -20.29 -163.02
N SER A 213 21.27 -20.36 -163.25
CA SER A 213 20.26 -20.30 -162.19
C SER A 213 20.35 -21.48 -161.20
N ILE A 214 20.79 -22.67 -161.65
CA ILE A 214 21.01 -23.81 -160.75
C ILE A 214 22.22 -23.55 -159.84
N ALA A 215 23.29 -22.93 -160.35
CA ALA A 215 24.45 -22.56 -159.54
C ALA A 215 24.13 -21.41 -158.55
N GLU A 216 23.35 -20.42 -158.96
CA GLU A 216 22.89 -19.34 -158.08
C GLU A 216 21.97 -19.86 -156.97
N LEU A 217 20.98 -20.71 -157.29
CA LEU A 217 20.12 -21.35 -156.29
C LEU A 217 20.92 -22.24 -155.32
N GLY A 218 21.94 -22.96 -155.81
CA GLY A 218 22.85 -23.74 -154.96
C GLY A 218 23.66 -22.87 -153.99
N ASN A 219 24.20 -21.74 -154.45
CA ASN A 219 24.92 -20.78 -153.60
C ASN A 219 24.00 -20.09 -152.57
N VAL A 220 22.77 -19.76 -152.95
CA VAL A 220 21.78 -19.19 -152.03
C VAL A 220 21.33 -20.22 -151.00
N ALA A 221 21.11 -21.48 -151.40
CA ALA A 221 20.81 -22.57 -150.47
C ALA A 221 21.95 -22.80 -149.46
N ALA A 222 23.21 -22.81 -149.92
CA ALA A 222 24.37 -22.95 -149.04
C ALA A 222 24.49 -21.80 -148.03
N GLN A 223 24.31 -20.54 -148.44
CA GLN A 223 24.31 -19.39 -147.52
C GLN A 223 23.14 -19.44 -146.52
N ILE A 224 22.00 -20.02 -146.91
CA ILE A 224 20.84 -20.20 -146.04
C ILE A 224 21.11 -21.32 -145.02
N ASP A 225 21.68 -22.44 -145.43
CA ASP A 225 22.08 -23.54 -144.53
C ASP A 225 23.18 -23.10 -143.55
N ASP A 226 24.22 -22.39 -144.01
CA ASP A 226 25.27 -21.82 -143.13
C ASP A 226 24.65 -20.88 -142.07
N LYS A 227 23.70 -20.03 -142.50
CA LYS A 227 23.02 -19.08 -141.62
C LYS A 227 22.10 -19.78 -140.61
N TYR A 228 21.34 -20.79 -141.02
CA TYR A 228 20.53 -21.59 -140.10
C TYR A 228 21.40 -22.42 -139.15
N THR A 229 22.49 -23.01 -139.62
CA THR A 229 23.46 -23.75 -138.80
C THR A 229 24.06 -22.85 -137.71
N LEU A 230 24.44 -21.61 -138.06
CA LEU A 230 24.99 -20.65 -137.12
C LEU A 230 23.94 -20.13 -136.11
N GLU A 231 22.69 -19.96 -136.54
CA GLU A 231 21.58 -19.59 -135.64
C GLU A 231 21.18 -20.74 -134.70
N VAL A 232 21.20 -22.00 -135.18
CA VAL A 232 21.02 -23.19 -134.33
C VAL A 232 22.11 -23.24 -133.26
N ALA A 233 23.39 -23.14 -133.63
CA ALA A 233 24.50 -23.11 -132.68
C ALA A 233 24.40 -21.95 -131.66
N ARG A 234 23.86 -20.79 -132.08
CA ARG A 234 23.58 -19.64 -131.20
C ARG A 234 22.45 -19.95 -130.20
N LEU A 235 21.39 -20.62 -130.64
CA LEU A 235 20.26 -21.03 -129.79
C LEU A 235 20.66 -22.16 -128.84
N GLU A 236 21.43 -23.15 -129.30
CA GLU A 236 22.03 -24.20 -128.48
C GLU A 236 22.90 -23.60 -127.37
N GLY A 237 23.77 -22.64 -127.70
CA GLY A 237 24.58 -21.93 -126.70
C GLY A 237 23.76 -21.16 -125.65
N ILE A 238 22.55 -20.68 -126.00
CA ILE A 238 21.62 -20.04 -125.06
C ILE A 238 20.88 -21.07 -124.21
N ILE A 239 20.45 -22.19 -124.78
CA ILE A 239 19.83 -23.31 -124.06
C ILE A 239 20.83 -23.88 -123.05
N GLU A 240 22.06 -24.14 -123.47
CA GLU A 240 23.17 -24.59 -122.64
C GLU A 240 23.46 -23.62 -121.48
N ALA A 241 23.49 -22.31 -121.74
CA ALA A 241 23.65 -21.30 -120.70
C ALA A 241 22.46 -21.26 -119.71
N LYS A 242 21.22 -21.45 -120.19
CA LYS A 242 20.02 -21.50 -119.35
C LYS A 242 19.89 -22.80 -118.55
N ASN A 243 20.36 -23.93 -119.08
CA ASN A 243 20.45 -25.18 -118.33
C ASN A 243 21.38 -25.03 -117.13
N ARG A 244 22.57 -24.43 -117.33
CA ARG A 244 23.52 -24.14 -116.24
C ARG A 244 22.94 -23.15 -115.21
N GLU A 245 22.16 -22.15 -115.64
CA GLU A 245 21.45 -21.24 -114.72
C GLU A 245 20.39 -22.00 -113.90
N ILE A 246 19.66 -22.94 -114.51
CA ILE A 246 18.70 -23.82 -113.83
C ILE A 246 19.40 -24.75 -112.83
N GLU A 247 20.53 -25.37 -113.18
CA GLU A 247 21.34 -26.21 -112.27
C GLU A 247 21.83 -25.42 -111.05
N ILE A 248 22.36 -24.20 -111.27
CA ILE A 248 22.78 -23.30 -110.19
C ILE A 248 21.59 -22.93 -109.30
N LEU A 249 20.41 -22.64 -109.87
CA LEU A 249 19.21 -22.33 -109.09
C LEU A 249 18.69 -23.55 -108.31
N GLN A 250 18.71 -24.75 -108.89
CA GLN A 250 18.35 -26.01 -108.23
C GLN A 250 19.28 -26.30 -107.05
N SER A 251 20.60 -26.19 -107.25
CA SER A 251 21.59 -26.38 -106.19
C SER A 251 21.40 -25.36 -105.05
N ASN A 252 21.20 -24.09 -105.38
CA ASN A 252 20.89 -23.04 -104.38
C ASN A 252 19.57 -23.29 -103.63
N LEU A 253 18.56 -23.90 -104.27
CA LEU A 253 17.29 -24.25 -103.66
C LEU A 253 17.44 -25.44 -102.71
N GLN A 254 18.16 -26.49 -103.13
CA GLN A 254 18.49 -27.65 -102.30
C GLN A 254 19.33 -27.29 -101.06
N VAL A 255 20.28 -26.37 -101.20
CA VAL A 255 21.03 -25.81 -100.05
C VAL A 255 20.09 -25.05 -99.11
N LYS A 256 19.16 -24.23 -99.63
CA LYS A 256 18.17 -23.54 -98.79
C LYS A 256 17.25 -24.52 -98.07
N GLU A 257 16.72 -25.51 -98.77
CA GLU A 257 15.85 -26.56 -98.22
C GLU A 257 16.54 -27.32 -97.07
N THR A 258 17.78 -27.76 -97.26
CA THR A 258 18.57 -28.42 -96.20
C THR A 258 18.91 -27.50 -95.02
N THR A 259 19.18 -26.20 -95.26
CA THR A 259 19.33 -25.22 -94.16
C THR A 259 18.03 -24.95 -93.41
N PHE A 260 16.86 -25.04 -94.07
CA PHE A 260 15.57 -24.91 -93.38
C PHE A 260 15.18 -26.19 -92.64
N SER A 261 15.47 -27.39 -93.17
CA SER A 261 15.25 -28.66 -92.46
C SER A 261 16.02 -28.69 -91.14
N THR A 262 17.33 -28.39 -91.18
CA THR A 262 18.17 -28.36 -89.98
C THR A 262 17.73 -27.28 -88.98
N GLN A 263 17.27 -26.11 -89.43
CA GLN A 263 16.66 -25.11 -88.54
C GLN A 263 15.33 -25.58 -87.91
N ILE A 264 14.48 -26.30 -88.65
CA ILE A 264 13.23 -26.88 -88.15
C ILE A 264 13.52 -28.00 -87.13
N GLU A 265 14.52 -28.84 -87.39
CA GLU A 265 14.98 -29.89 -86.46
C GLU A 265 15.54 -29.27 -85.17
N GLU A 266 16.39 -28.25 -85.26
CA GLU A 266 16.89 -27.49 -84.10
C GLU A 266 15.75 -26.84 -83.29
N LEU A 267 14.75 -26.25 -83.96
CA LEU A 267 13.60 -25.64 -83.28
C LEU A 267 12.72 -26.68 -82.61
N ASN A 268 12.46 -27.81 -83.26
CA ASN A 268 11.71 -28.93 -82.68
C ASN A 268 12.40 -29.49 -81.42
N GLU A 269 13.73 -29.63 -81.42
CA GLU A 269 14.44 -30.11 -80.23
C GLU A 269 14.41 -29.08 -79.09
N LYS A 270 14.54 -27.78 -79.42
CA LYS A 270 14.36 -26.69 -78.44
C LYS A 270 12.94 -26.68 -77.85
N CYS A 271 11.91 -26.97 -78.66
CA CYS A 271 10.53 -27.14 -78.19
C CYS A 271 10.40 -28.31 -77.21
N LYS A 272 10.88 -29.51 -77.54
CA LYS A 272 10.86 -30.68 -76.62
C LYS A 272 11.55 -30.37 -75.28
N MET A 273 12.71 -29.72 -75.32
CA MET A 273 13.44 -29.35 -74.10
C MET A 273 12.67 -28.35 -73.23
N LEU A 274 11.95 -27.41 -73.84
CA LEU A 274 11.07 -26.48 -73.12
C LEU A 274 9.82 -27.17 -72.57
N GLU A 275 9.26 -28.16 -73.27
CA GLU A 275 8.13 -28.97 -72.78
C GLU A 275 8.54 -29.82 -71.57
N GLN A 276 9.68 -30.49 -71.62
CA GLN A 276 10.24 -31.24 -70.47
C GLN A 276 10.54 -30.33 -69.28
N GLN A 277 11.10 -29.13 -69.51
CA GLN A 277 11.34 -28.16 -68.44
C GLN A 277 10.02 -27.67 -67.81
N LYS A 278 9.00 -27.40 -68.64
CA LYS A 278 7.66 -27.03 -68.19
C LYS A 278 7.03 -28.14 -67.35
N GLU A 279 7.09 -29.39 -67.80
CA GLU A 279 6.55 -30.55 -67.08
C GLU A 279 7.25 -30.74 -65.73
N LYS A 280 8.58 -30.66 -65.69
CA LYS A 280 9.35 -30.72 -64.43
C LYS A 280 8.99 -29.58 -63.47
N ILE A 281 8.82 -28.35 -63.95
CA ILE A 281 8.41 -27.22 -63.11
C ILE A 281 6.99 -27.43 -62.56
N LEU A 282 6.09 -28.04 -63.33
CA LEU A 282 4.74 -28.39 -62.88
C LEU A 282 4.73 -29.52 -61.86
N SER A 283 5.55 -30.57 -62.00
CA SER A 283 5.66 -31.62 -60.98
C SER A 283 6.27 -31.09 -59.69
N GLU A 284 7.37 -30.32 -59.79
CA GLU A 284 7.97 -29.63 -58.65
C GLU A 284 7.02 -28.64 -57.96
N HIS A 285 6.08 -28.01 -58.69
CA HIS A 285 5.04 -27.17 -58.09
C HIS A 285 4.01 -28.04 -57.34
N GLY A 286 3.50 -29.09 -57.99
CA GLY A 286 2.50 -29.98 -57.40
C GLY A 286 2.97 -30.68 -56.13
N GLU A 287 4.24 -31.07 -56.05
CA GLU A 287 4.86 -31.61 -54.82
C GLU A 287 4.92 -30.57 -53.69
N LYS A 288 5.33 -29.33 -53.99
CA LYS A 288 5.41 -28.23 -53.01
C LYS A 288 4.01 -27.81 -52.53
N GLU A 289 3.05 -27.78 -53.45
CA GLU A 289 1.64 -27.51 -53.16
C GLU A 289 1.06 -28.60 -52.24
N GLN A 290 1.30 -29.88 -52.51
CA GLN A 290 0.89 -30.98 -51.62
C GLN A 290 1.57 -30.94 -50.24
N SER A 291 2.85 -30.56 -50.15
CA SER A 291 3.56 -30.38 -48.87
C SER A 291 2.91 -29.28 -48.03
N VAL A 292 2.72 -28.09 -48.62
CA VAL A 292 2.08 -26.95 -47.94
C VAL A 292 0.64 -27.29 -47.54
N ASP A 293 -0.10 -28.02 -48.37
CA ASP A 293 -1.47 -28.44 -48.08
C ASP A 293 -1.54 -29.51 -46.97
N ALA A 294 -0.46 -30.29 -46.76
CA ALA A 294 -0.31 -31.20 -45.61
C ALA A 294 0.07 -30.44 -44.32
N GLU A 295 1.01 -29.49 -44.39
CA GLU A 295 1.38 -28.60 -43.28
C GLU A 295 0.17 -27.78 -42.80
N ILE A 296 -0.63 -27.23 -43.73
CA ILE A 296 -1.87 -26.51 -43.43
C ILE A 296 -2.91 -27.40 -42.72
N LYS A 297 -2.98 -28.71 -43.03
CA LYS A 297 -3.86 -29.65 -42.33
C LYS A 297 -3.37 -29.91 -40.90
N GLN A 298 -2.07 -30.19 -40.73
CA GLN A 298 -1.47 -30.40 -39.40
C GLN A 298 -1.61 -29.16 -38.49
N LEU A 299 -1.38 -27.95 -39.01
CA LEU A 299 -1.56 -26.71 -38.25
C LEU A 299 -3.02 -26.46 -37.86
N LYS A 300 -3.99 -26.83 -38.71
CA LYS A 300 -5.42 -26.77 -38.37
C LYS A 300 -5.80 -27.77 -37.28
N GLU A 301 -5.24 -28.98 -37.31
CA GLU A 301 -5.46 -29.99 -36.27
C GLU A 301 -4.86 -29.58 -34.93
N GLN A 302 -3.62 -29.06 -34.91
CA GLN A 302 -2.98 -28.49 -33.73
C GLN A 302 -3.79 -27.32 -33.14
N LEU A 303 -4.20 -26.36 -33.99
CA LEU A 303 -5.02 -25.23 -33.56
C LEU A 303 -6.37 -25.68 -32.97
N ASN A 304 -6.99 -26.73 -33.51
CA ASN A 304 -8.22 -27.29 -32.95
C ASN A 304 -8.01 -27.94 -31.58
N LEU A 305 -6.88 -28.63 -31.36
CA LEU A 305 -6.53 -29.20 -30.06
C LEU A 305 -6.25 -28.10 -29.03
N GLU A 306 -5.44 -27.10 -29.38
CA GLU A 306 -5.12 -25.96 -28.50
C GLU A 306 -6.38 -25.18 -28.09
N ASN A 307 -7.32 -24.95 -29.02
CA ASN A 307 -8.62 -24.35 -28.70
C ASN A 307 -9.47 -25.19 -27.74
N GLN A 308 -9.43 -26.53 -27.84
CA GLN A 308 -10.12 -27.41 -26.88
C GLN A 308 -9.46 -27.39 -25.50
N GLU A 309 -8.14 -27.33 -25.41
CA GLU A 309 -7.43 -27.22 -24.13
C GLU A 309 -7.65 -25.86 -23.47
N HIS A 310 -7.56 -24.77 -24.25
CA HIS A 310 -7.91 -23.44 -23.78
C HIS A 310 -9.38 -23.37 -23.31
N HIS A 311 -10.32 -24.07 -23.96
CA HIS A 311 -11.70 -24.15 -23.47
C HIS A 311 -11.79 -24.89 -22.13
N LYS A 312 -11.14 -26.06 -21.97
CA LYS A 312 -11.12 -26.81 -20.70
C LYS A 312 -10.55 -25.96 -19.56
N LEU A 313 -9.39 -25.34 -19.78
CA LEU A 313 -8.75 -24.43 -18.82
C LEU A 313 -9.67 -23.26 -18.44
N LYS A 314 -10.37 -22.68 -19.42
CA LYS A 314 -11.33 -21.59 -19.19
C LYS A 314 -12.52 -22.02 -18.33
N GLU A 315 -13.02 -23.26 -18.43
CA GLU A 315 -14.08 -23.73 -17.55
C GLU A 315 -13.55 -24.02 -16.13
N ILE A 316 -12.38 -24.66 -15.99
CA ILE A 316 -11.72 -24.87 -14.69
C ILE A 316 -11.51 -23.53 -13.97
N CYS A 317 -11.00 -22.50 -14.66
CA CYS A 317 -10.84 -21.17 -14.06
C CYS A 317 -12.16 -20.50 -13.66
N LYS A 318 -13.32 -20.85 -14.26
CA LYS A 318 -14.63 -20.40 -13.75
C LYS A 318 -15.03 -21.16 -12.50
N GLU A 319 -14.85 -22.49 -12.50
CA GLU A 319 -15.19 -23.34 -11.35
C GLU A 319 -14.37 -22.93 -10.11
N ASP A 320 -13.06 -22.73 -10.27
CA ASP A 320 -12.18 -22.17 -9.22
C ASP A 320 -12.61 -20.77 -8.79
N SER A 321 -13.00 -19.89 -9.74
CA SER A 321 -13.48 -18.55 -9.42
C SER A 321 -14.79 -18.57 -8.62
N VAL A 322 -15.74 -19.43 -8.99
CA VAL A 322 -17.00 -19.63 -8.26
C VAL A 322 -16.73 -20.22 -6.87
N ALA A 323 -15.84 -21.21 -6.75
CA ALA A 323 -15.43 -21.78 -5.48
C ALA A 323 -14.72 -20.75 -4.57
N MET A 324 -13.93 -19.83 -5.14
CA MET A 324 -13.36 -18.68 -4.44
C MET A 324 -14.43 -17.72 -3.92
N HIS A 325 -15.39 -17.32 -4.77
CA HIS A 325 -16.49 -16.43 -4.37
C HIS A 325 -17.37 -17.07 -3.29
N GLN A 326 -17.64 -18.37 -3.37
CA GLN A 326 -18.41 -19.09 -2.35
C GLN A 326 -17.67 -19.13 -0.99
N LYS A 327 -16.35 -19.36 -0.99
CA LYS A 327 -15.52 -19.30 0.24
C LYS A 327 -15.45 -17.88 0.81
N LEU A 328 -15.41 -16.86 -0.04
CA LEU A 328 -15.42 -15.46 0.38
C LEU A 328 -16.76 -15.09 1.04
N LEU A 329 -17.89 -15.58 0.50
CA LEU A 329 -19.21 -15.40 1.09
C LEU A 329 -19.33 -16.10 2.46
N THR A 330 -18.89 -17.35 2.59
CA THR A 330 -18.93 -18.03 3.90
C THR A 330 -18.06 -17.34 4.94
N PHE A 331 -16.87 -16.86 4.55
CA PHE A 331 -16.00 -16.09 5.44
C PHE A 331 -16.62 -14.74 5.85
N GLN A 332 -17.31 -14.06 4.93
CA GLN A 332 -18.05 -12.83 5.26
C GLN A 332 -19.19 -13.09 6.25
N GLU A 333 -19.90 -14.21 6.12
CA GLU A 333 -20.90 -14.61 7.11
C GLU A 333 -20.29 -14.98 8.48
N GLU A 334 -19.13 -15.65 8.50
CA GLU A 334 -18.42 -16.02 9.73
C GLU A 334 -17.97 -14.77 10.49
N VAL A 335 -17.33 -13.82 9.81
CA VAL A 335 -16.95 -12.51 10.38
C VAL A 335 -18.16 -11.71 10.86
N ALA A 336 -19.31 -11.79 10.18
CA ALA A 336 -20.55 -11.17 10.64
C ALA A 336 -21.07 -11.81 11.94
N LYS A 337 -21.05 -13.14 12.04
CA LYS A 337 -21.47 -13.89 13.24
C LYS A 337 -20.54 -13.61 14.42
N GLU A 338 -19.23 -13.55 14.21
CA GLU A 338 -18.26 -13.15 15.24
C GLU A 338 -18.49 -11.71 15.71
N ARG A 339 -18.74 -10.76 14.78
CA ARG A 339 -19.08 -9.38 15.12
C ARG A 339 -20.34 -9.29 15.99
N GLU A 340 -21.38 -10.07 15.68
CA GLU A 340 -22.61 -10.13 16.50
C GLU A 340 -22.39 -10.75 17.88
N VAL A 341 -21.43 -11.67 18.04
CA VAL A 341 -21.04 -12.21 19.35
C VAL A 341 -20.32 -11.14 20.17
N LEU A 342 -19.31 -10.49 19.61
CA LEU A 342 -18.55 -9.44 20.29
C LEU A 342 -19.42 -8.23 20.66
N GLU A 343 -20.37 -7.84 19.80
CA GLU A 343 -21.33 -6.75 20.08
C GLU A 343 -22.32 -7.12 21.21
N ARG A 344 -22.61 -8.42 21.40
CA ARG A 344 -23.42 -8.93 22.50
C ARG A 344 -22.62 -8.97 23.81
N GLU A 345 -21.40 -9.49 23.79
CA GLU A 345 -20.49 -9.55 24.95
C GLU A 345 -20.12 -8.13 25.45
N LEU A 346 -19.89 -7.19 24.53
CA LEU A 346 -19.72 -5.77 24.87
C LEU A 346 -20.96 -5.19 25.55
N LYS A 347 -22.16 -5.51 25.06
CA LYS A 347 -23.41 -5.04 25.67
C LYS A 347 -23.64 -5.67 27.05
N GLU A 348 -23.32 -6.95 27.23
CA GLU A 348 -23.46 -7.65 28.51
C GLU A 348 -22.47 -7.11 29.56
N THR A 349 -21.21 -6.87 29.19
CA THR A 349 -20.22 -6.24 30.06
C THR A 349 -20.56 -4.78 30.39
N MET A 350 -21.07 -3.98 29.44
CA MET A 350 -21.60 -2.64 29.73
C MET A 350 -22.76 -2.68 30.75
N ASN A 351 -23.70 -3.61 30.59
CA ASN A 351 -24.81 -3.81 31.55
C ASN A 351 -24.31 -4.29 32.94
N GLU A 352 -23.15 -4.95 33.03
CA GLU A 352 -22.56 -5.35 34.30
C GLU A 352 -21.82 -4.18 34.96
N VAL A 353 -21.08 -3.37 34.20
CA VAL A 353 -20.46 -2.12 34.69
C VAL A 353 -21.53 -1.16 35.24
N GLU A 354 -22.67 -1.00 34.57
CA GLU A 354 -23.78 -0.18 35.08
C GLU A 354 -24.32 -0.70 36.42
N LYS A 355 -24.51 -2.02 36.56
CA LYS A 355 -24.94 -2.64 37.83
C LYS A 355 -23.89 -2.52 38.94
N LEU A 356 -22.60 -2.54 38.60
CA LEU A 356 -21.52 -2.31 39.55
C LEU A 356 -21.47 -0.85 40.00
N HIS A 357 -21.65 0.10 39.08
CA HIS A 357 -21.69 1.52 39.41
C HIS A 357 -22.90 1.87 40.28
N ILE A 358 -24.09 1.29 40.04
CA ILE A 358 -25.25 1.45 40.94
C ILE A 358 -24.94 0.95 42.37
N LYS A 359 -24.23 -0.18 42.52
CA LYS A 359 -23.81 -0.71 43.83
C LYS A 359 -22.71 0.12 44.49
N GLU A 360 -21.78 0.66 43.71
CA GLU A 360 -20.78 1.63 44.17
C GLU A 360 -21.50 2.85 44.77
N ASP A 361 -22.47 3.40 44.03
CA ASP A 361 -23.32 4.51 44.44
C ASP A 361 -24.14 4.20 45.71
N GLU A 362 -24.61 2.96 45.91
CA GLU A 362 -25.28 2.50 47.14
C GLU A 362 -24.31 2.38 48.32
N THR A 363 -23.13 1.80 48.11
CA THR A 363 -22.11 1.63 49.15
C THR A 363 -21.47 2.96 49.56
N GLU A 364 -21.30 3.92 48.65
CA GLU A 364 -20.80 5.26 48.95
C GLU A 364 -21.78 6.05 49.84
N LYS A 365 -23.10 5.93 49.59
CA LYS A 365 -24.16 6.45 50.46
C LYS A 365 -24.14 5.79 51.85
N LEU A 366 -23.92 4.49 51.92
CA LEU A 366 -23.82 3.76 53.19
C LEU A 366 -22.57 4.18 53.99
N LEU A 367 -21.42 4.35 53.31
CA LEU A 367 -20.18 4.83 53.92
C LEU A 367 -20.32 6.24 54.48
N LYS A 368 -20.99 7.16 53.76
CA LYS A 368 -21.27 8.52 54.23
C LYS A 368 -22.08 8.51 55.54
N HIS A 369 -23.16 7.70 55.61
CA HIS A 369 -23.93 7.53 56.84
C HIS A 369 -23.08 6.95 57.99
N LEU A 370 -22.23 5.94 57.73
CA LEU A 370 -21.35 5.37 58.76
C LEU A 370 -20.28 6.37 59.24
N GLU A 371 -19.76 7.22 58.36
CA GLU A 371 -18.82 8.28 58.70
C GLU A 371 -19.47 9.39 59.54
N GLU A 372 -20.69 9.81 59.19
CA GLU A 372 -21.52 10.73 59.98
C GLU A 372 -21.87 10.17 61.36
N GLU A 373 -22.24 8.89 61.44
CA GLU A 373 -22.52 8.26 62.72
C GLU A 373 -21.24 8.16 63.57
N ALA A 374 -20.11 7.75 63.00
CA ALA A 374 -18.82 7.68 63.68
C ALA A 374 -18.38 9.06 64.22
N LYS A 375 -18.56 10.14 63.45
CA LYS A 375 -18.37 11.53 63.92
C LYS A 375 -19.26 11.82 65.13
N SER A 376 -20.56 11.51 65.05
CA SER A 376 -21.49 11.71 66.16
C SER A 376 -21.14 10.89 67.41
N GLN A 377 -20.58 9.69 67.24
CA GLN A 377 -20.14 8.83 68.34
C GLN A 377 -18.85 9.36 68.99
N ALA A 378 -17.90 9.86 68.19
CA ALA A 378 -16.69 10.53 68.67
C ALA A 378 -17.01 11.82 69.47
N GLU A 379 -17.96 12.64 69.00
CA GLU A 379 -18.44 13.82 69.73
C GLU A 379 -19.09 13.45 71.07
N LYS A 380 -19.94 12.41 71.09
CA LYS A 380 -20.56 11.88 72.32
C LYS A 380 -19.49 11.38 73.31
N LEU A 381 -18.47 10.65 72.82
CA LEU A 381 -17.35 10.18 73.64
C LEU A 381 -16.54 11.33 74.23
N ALA A 382 -16.15 12.33 73.43
CA ALA A 382 -15.43 13.51 73.91
C ALA A 382 -16.25 14.31 74.94
N GLN A 383 -17.58 14.36 74.79
CA GLN A 383 -18.45 15.00 75.78
C GLN A 383 -18.55 14.20 77.10
N VAL A 384 -18.50 12.86 77.04
CA VAL A 384 -18.43 12.00 78.24
C VAL A 384 -17.06 12.13 78.91
N GLU A 385 -15.97 12.08 78.15
CA GLU A 385 -14.59 12.19 78.66
C GLU A 385 -14.36 13.55 79.34
N THR A 386 -14.84 14.65 78.77
CA THR A 386 -14.75 15.98 79.41
C THR A 386 -15.62 16.09 80.66
N LYS A 387 -16.79 15.45 80.73
CA LYS A 387 -17.59 15.32 81.98
C LYS A 387 -16.84 14.52 83.05
N LEU A 388 -16.22 13.41 82.67
CA LEU A 388 -15.48 12.52 83.56
C LEU A 388 -14.21 13.22 84.09
N ARG A 389 -13.48 13.94 83.23
CA ARG A 389 -12.33 14.78 83.60
C ARG A 389 -12.70 15.91 84.57
N ARG A 390 -13.88 16.53 84.42
CA ARG A 390 -14.41 17.50 85.42
C ARG A 390 -14.70 16.81 86.75
N LYS A 391 -15.38 15.67 86.76
CA LYS A 391 -15.70 14.94 88.00
C LYS A 391 -14.44 14.43 88.72
N ASN A 392 -13.42 13.97 88.01
CA ASN A 392 -12.13 13.62 88.62
C ASN A 392 -11.43 14.84 89.23
N ALA A 393 -11.54 16.03 88.63
CA ALA A 393 -11.00 17.27 89.21
C ALA A 393 -11.79 17.75 90.43
N GLU A 394 -13.12 17.57 90.46
CA GLU A 394 -13.96 17.81 91.65
C GLU A 394 -13.61 16.85 92.79
N ILE A 395 -13.53 15.55 92.50
CA ILE A 395 -13.14 14.51 93.48
C ILE A 395 -11.74 14.81 94.03
N LYS A 396 -10.77 15.15 93.16
CA LYS A 396 -9.43 15.53 93.63
C LYS A 396 -9.48 16.73 94.59
N LYS A 397 -10.21 17.80 94.26
CA LYS A 397 -10.37 18.95 95.16
C LYS A 397 -10.98 18.57 96.51
N MET A 398 -11.94 17.64 96.55
CA MET A 398 -12.49 17.15 97.82
C MET A 398 -11.47 16.30 98.60
N VAL A 399 -10.66 15.48 97.94
CA VAL A 399 -9.58 14.71 98.57
C VAL A 399 -8.49 15.63 99.12
N ASP A 400 -8.04 16.61 98.33
CA ASP A 400 -7.04 17.60 98.74
C ASP A 400 -7.55 18.37 99.98
N ALA A 401 -8.80 18.85 99.96
CA ALA A 401 -9.41 19.55 101.10
C ALA A 401 -9.61 18.64 102.33
N HIS A 402 -9.93 17.36 102.14
CA HIS A 402 -10.06 16.40 103.22
C HIS A 402 -8.69 16.03 103.83
N SER A 403 -7.61 16.06 103.03
CA SER A 403 -6.23 15.89 103.54
C SER A 403 -5.88 17.05 104.48
N SER A 404 -6.04 18.30 104.03
CA SER A 404 -5.77 19.48 104.87
C SER A 404 -6.68 19.57 106.11
N ALA A 405 -7.91 19.03 106.04
CA ALA A 405 -8.77 18.89 107.22
C ALA A 405 -8.25 17.84 108.21
N ILE A 406 -7.75 16.69 107.74
CA ILE A 406 -7.09 15.68 108.58
C ILE A 406 -5.81 16.26 109.21
N GLU A 407 -4.96 16.91 108.40
CA GLU A 407 -3.71 17.54 108.85
C GLU A 407 -3.96 18.54 109.98
N LYS A 408 -4.95 19.44 109.81
CA LYS A 408 -5.35 20.41 110.86
C LYS A 408 -5.91 19.71 112.10
N MET A 409 -6.74 18.67 111.96
CA MET A 409 -7.23 17.89 113.10
C MET A 409 -6.10 17.13 113.83
N GLN A 410 -5.09 16.67 113.11
CA GLN A 410 -3.89 16.05 113.69
C GLN A 410 -3.00 17.08 114.40
N GLU A 411 -2.85 18.29 113.86
CA GLU A 411 -2.12 19.39 114.49
C GLU A 411 -2.83 19.87 115.77
N GLU A 412 -4.15 20.00 115.76
CA GLU A 412 -4.96 20.31 116.95
C GLU A 412 -4.90 19.17 117.99
N HIS A 413 -4.94 17.91 117.55
CA HIS A 413 -4.76 16.75 118.43
C HIS A 413 -3.36 16.70 119.06
N ASN A 414 -2.30 16.95 118.29
CA ASN A 414 -0.95 17.02 118.80
C ASN A 414 -0.78 18.20 119.77
N THR A 415 -1.33 19.37 119.45
CA THR A 415 -1.31 20.55 120.33
C THR A 415 -2.03 20.32 121.65
N THR A 416 -3.21 19.69 121.63
CA THR A 416 -3.95 19.34 122.85
C THR A 416 -3.24 18.22 123.64
N LYS A 417 -2.61 17.26 122.97
CA LYS A 417 -1.76 16.23 123.58
C LYS A 417 -0.51 16.81 124.25
N TYR A 418 0.16 17.81 123.66
CA TYR A 418 1.26 18.53 124.30
C TYR A 418 0.79 19.28 125.55
N LYS A 419 -0.34 20.01 125.48
CA LYS A 419 -0.93 20.69 126.65
C LYS A 419 -1.36 19.71 127.74
N LEU A 420 -1.89 18.55 127.38
CA LEU A 420 -2.19 17.48 128.34
C LEU A 420 -0.92 16.91 128.98
N ALA A 421 0.19 16.76 128.23
CA ALA A 421 1.47 16.33 128.78
C ALA A 421 2.09 17.39 129.71
N GLU A 422 1.95 18.67 129.37
CA GLU A 422 2.34 19.83 130.19
C GLU A 422 1.54 19.87 131.50
N ILE A 423 0.20 19.85 131.45
CA ILE A 423 -0.68 19.74 132.63
C ILE A 423 -0.41 18.45 133.43
N THR A 424 -0.05 17.34 132.77
CA THR A 424 0.34 16.11 133.49
C THR A 424 1.67 16.28 134.22
N ALA A 425 2.64 16.98 133.63
CA ALA A 425 3.90 17.30 134.29
C ALA A 425 3.71 18.30 135.44
N GLU A 426 2.91 19.35 135.25
CA GLU A 426 2.50 20.27 136.33
C GLU A 426 1.77 19.52 137.46
N PHE A 427 0.88 18.58 137.13
CA PHE A 427 0.16 17.77 138.11
C PHE A 427 1.09 16.78 138.84
N GLU A 428 2.06 16.18 138.15
CA GLU A 428 3.09 15.33 138.80
C GLU A 428 4.08 16.16 139.62
N ILE A 429 4.39 17.41 139.24
CA ILE A 429 5.15 18.36 140.08
C ILE A 429 4.34 18.79 141.31
N TYR A 430 3.06 19.12 141.14
CA TYR A 430 2.14 19.43 142.24
C TYR A 430 1.96 18.23 143.17
N LYS A 431 1.83 17.01 142.62
CA LYS A 431 1.76 15.74 143.36
C LYS A 431 3.08 15.43 144.06
N ALA A 432 4.23 15.69 143.43
CA ALA A 432 5.54 15.60 144.06
C ALA A 432 5.66 16.58 145.23
N HIS A 433 5.33 17.86 145.02
CA HIS A 433 5.25 18.89 146.05
C HIS A 433 4.25 18.52 147.16
N VAL A 434 3.09 17.93 146.86
CA VAL A 434 2.14 17.43 147.87
C VAL A 434 2.68 16.19 148.59
N THR A 435 3.47 15.33 147.95
CA THR A 435 4.19 14.23 148.64
C THR A 435 5.37 14.72 149.46
N GLU A 436 6.02 15.83 149.08
CA GLU A 436 7.07 16.49 149.84
C GLU A 436 6.49 17.29 151.01
N GLU A 437 5.39 18.01 150.81
CA GLU A 437 4.63 18.71 151.85
C GLU A 437 4.03 17.69 152.83
N THR A 438 3.48 16.57 152.35
CA THR A 438 3.08 15.46 153.23
C THR A 438 4.26 14.61 153.72
N ALA A 439 5.50 14.80 153.22
CA ALA A 439 6.72 14.26 153.82
C ALA A 439 7.25 15.17 154.92
N ARG A 440 7.21 16.51 154.75
CA ARG A 440 7.54 17.52 155.78
C ARG A 440 6.51 17.51 156.89
N LEU A 441 5.22 17.50 156.55
CA LEU A 441 4.14 17.26 157.51
C LEU A 441 4.21 15.83 158.07
N LYS A 442 4.76 14.83 157.37
CA LYS A 442 5.09 13.54 158.01
C LYS A 442 6.29 13.63 158.92
N GLN A 443 7.28 14.51 158.70
CA GLN A 443 8.46 14.68 159.53
C GLN A 443 8.16 15.51 160.80
N GLU A 444 7.31 16.51 160.65
CA GLU A 444 6.65 17.23 161.74
C GLU A 444 5.71 16.28 162.49
N LYS A 445 4.95 15.45 161.77
CA LYS A 445 4.20 14.35 162.36
C LYS A 445 5.10 13.23 162.89
N THR A 446 6.36 13.01 162.49
CA THR A 446 7.26 12.02 163.10
C THR A 446 8.01 12.56 164.29
N THR A 447 8.28 13.87 164.37
CA THR A 447 8.73 14.48 165.63
C THR A 447 7.58 14.62 166.64
N MET A 448 6.33 14.67 166.18
CA MET A 448 5.14 14.44 167.02
C MET A 448 4.82 12.94 167.20
N GLN A 449 5.21 12.04 166.29
CA GLN A 449 5.05 10.59 166.39
C GLN A 449 6.26 9.87 166.98
N GLU A 450 7.34 10.55 167.37
CA GLU A 450 8.31 10.05 168.34
C GLU A 450 7.70 10.24 169.72
N LYS A 451 7.15 11.44 169.99
CA LYS A 451 6.30 11.76 171.15
C LYS A 451 4.99 10.94 171.20
N ILE A 452 4.55 10.33 170.10
CA ILE A 452 3.36 9.45 170.04
C ILE A 452 3.72 7.98 169.76
N LEU A 453 4.93 7.59 169.32
CA LEU A 453 5.34 6.16 169.26
C LEU A 453 5.51 5.62 170.68
N GLU A 454 5.99 6.45 171.61
CA GLU A 454 5.94 6.17 173.05
C GLU A 454 4.51 5.86 173.53
N MET A 455 3.51 6.49 172.90
CA MET A 455 2.07 6.30 173.16
C MET A 455 1.39 5.28 172.21
N SER A 456 2.09 4.70 171.23
CA SER A 456 1.48 3.91 170.14
C SER A 456 2.32 2.72 169.71
N LYS A 457 2.79 1.97 170.72
CA LYS A 457 3.28 0.58 170.64
C LYS A 457 2.16 -0.43 170.32
N ALA A 458 1.13 -0.02 169.58
CA ALA A 458 -0.11 -0.74 169.31
C ALA A 458 -0.52 -0.55 167.84
N ILE A 459 -1.09 -1.60 167.21
CA ILE A 459 -1.54 -1.61 165.80
C ILE A 459 -0.38 -1.27 164.82
N HIS A 460 0.53 -2.17 164.44
CA HIS A 460 0.43 -3.61 164.13
C HIS A 460 -0.52 -3.92 162.93
N GLN A 461 0.10 -4.35 161.81
CA GLN A 461 -0.45 -5.03 160.61
C GLN A 461 -1.16 -4.21 159.49
N ARG A 462 -0.65 -4.33 158.23
CA ARG A 462 -1.34 -4.95 157.03
C ARG A 462 -1.37 -4.18 155.67
N THR A 463 -0.40 -4.46 154.78
CA THR A 463 -0.44 -4.44 153.26
C THR A 463 -0.82 -3.11 152.52
N GLY A 464 -0.67 -2.90 151.20
CA GLY A 464 -0.29 -3.73 150.03
C GLY A 464 -1.50 -4.11 149.13
N VAL A 465 -1.50 -4.29 147.79
CA VAL A 465 -0.52 -4.27 146.65
C VAL A 465 -1.33 -4.15 145.32
N VAL A 466 -0.84 -3.61 144.17
CA VAL A 466 -1.37 -3.93 142.79
C VAL A 466 -0.47 -3.48 141.61
N GLN A 467 -0.51 -4.20 140.48
CA GLN A 467 0.22 -3.97 139.21
C GLN A 467 -0.43 -4.78 138.05
N GLU A 468 -0.89 -4.16 136.93
CA GLU A 468 -1.33 -4.91 135.72
C GLU A 468 -1.63 -4.01 134.49
N VAL A 469 -0.83 -4.09 133.39
CA VAL A 469 -1.14 -3.50 132.05
C VAL A 469 -0.42 -4.23 130.88
N GLN A 470 0.76 -4.81 131.11
CA GLN A 470 1.80 -4.95 130.07
C GLN A 470 1.53 -5.98 128.93
N GLN A 471 0.63 -6.95 129.09
CA GLN A 471 0.58 -8.13 128.20
C GLN A 471 -0.10 -7.91 126.82
N ALA A 472 -0.90 -6.86 126.63
CA ALA A 472 -1.70 -6.69 125.41
C ALA A 472 -0.92 -6.24 124.15
N LYS A 473 0.41 -6.05 124.23
CA LYS A 473 1.18 -5.31 123.22
C LYS A 473 1.96 -6.17 122.22
N GLU A 474 2.21 -7.45 122.52
CA GLU A 474 3.15 -8.29 121.76
C GLU A 474 2.50 -9.18 120.68
N GLU A 475 1.18 -9.36 120.69
CA GLU A 475 0.47 -10.17 119.69
C GLU A 475 0.22 -9.42 118.38
N TYR A 476 -0.16 -8.14 118.45
CA TYR A 476 -0.39 -7.28 117.28
C TYR A 476 0.86 -7.11 116.41
N ALA A 477 2.05 -7.05 117.01
CA ALA A 477 3.31 -6.96 116.28
C ALA A 477 3.58 -8.19 115.39
N ARG A 478 3.20 -9.38 115.85
CA ARG A 478 3.47 -10.66 115.18
C ARG A 478 2.60 -10.86 113.93
N MET A 479 1.37 -10.36 113.97
CA MET A 479 0.40 -10.50 112.87
C MET A 479 0.74 -9.60 111.66
N LEU A 480 1.32 -8.42 111.91
CA LEU A 480 1.70 -7.47 110.86
C LEU A 480 2.85 -7.99 109.97
N GLN A 481 3.82 -8.68 110.58
CA GLN A 481 5.02 -9.18 109.90
C GLN A 481 4.72 -10.35 108.93
N ASP A 482 3.77 -11.23 109.28
CA ASP A 482 3.28 -12.29 108.40
C ASP A 482 2.58 -11.73 107.14
N ALA A 483 1.78 -10.67 107.31
CA ALA A 483 1.13 -9.99 106.19
C ALA A 483 2.14 -9.34 105.22
N GLN A 484 3.18 -8.67 105.74
CA GLN A 484 4.26 -8.11 104.90
C GLN A 484 5.03 -9.19 104.14
N THR A 485 5.32 -10.33 104.79
CA THR A 485 6.05 -11.45 104.16
C THR A 485 5.25 -12.07 103.00
N LYS A 486 3.93 -12.16 103.13
CA LYS A 486 3.04 -12.71 102.08
C LYS A 486 2.86 -11.77 100.88
N LEU A 487 2.98 -10.46 101.08
CA LEU A 487 2.97 -9.48 99.98
C LEU A 487 4.20 -9.63 99.08
N ALA A 488 5.40 -9.63 99.66
CA ALA A 488 6.66 -9.75 98.91
C ALA A 488 6.70 -11.01 98.01
N LEU A 489 6.26 -12.15 98.55
CA LEU A 489 6.20 -13.41 97.79
C LEU A 489 5.24 -13.34 96.57
N LYS A 490 4.19 -12.52 96.63
CA LYS A 490 3.25 -12.32 95.52
C LYS A 490 3.77 -11.31 94.49
N GLU A 491 4.50 -10.30 94.92
CA GLU A 491 5.18 -9.37 94.01
C GLU A 491 6.24 -10.10 93.16
N GLU A 492 7.02 -11.01 93.77
CA GLU A 492 8.02 -11.82 93.09
C GLU A 492 7.42 -12.92 92.18
N GLU A 493 6.18 -13.35 92.43
CA GLU A 493 5.42 -14.20 91.49
C GLU A 493 4.96 -13.38 90.26
N ILE A 494 4.54 -12.13 90.49
CA ILE A 494 4.13 -11.21 89.43
C ILE A 494 5.31 -10.78 88.53
N THR A 495 6.53 -10.58 89.06
CA THR A 495 7.72 -10.29 88.22
C THR A 495 8.05 -11.47 87.31
N ARG A 496 8.16 -12.69 87.85
CA ARG A 496 8.43 -13.90 87.05
C ARG A 496 7.43 -14.13 85.92
N ILE A 497 6.14 -13.87 86.16
CA ILE A 497 5.10 -13.99 85.13
C ILE A 497 5.27 -12.91 84.04
N LYS A 498 5.59 -11.67 84.42
CA LYS A 498 5.88 -10.59 83.46
C LYS A 498 7.13 -10.88 82.63
N GLU A 499 8.21 -11.36 83.25
CA GLU A 499 9.47 -11.73 82.59
C GLU A 499 9.25 -12.84 81.55
N SER A 500 8.57 -13.93 81.94
CA SER A 500 8.24 -15.01 81.01
C SER A 500 7.30 -14.57 79.88
N SER A 501 6.36 -13.66 80.15
CA SER A 501 5.50 -13.08 79.12
C SER A 501 6.27 -12.16 78.16
N ALA A 502 7.24 -11.40 78.65
CA ALA A 502 8.08 -10.53 77.82
C ALA A 502 9.02 -11.35 76.91
N GLU A 503 9.64 -12.40 77.45
CA GLU A 503 10.46 -13.34 76.67
C GLU A 503 9.64 -14.03 75.56
N GLN A 504 8.37 -14.36 75.82
CA GLN A 504 7.47 -14.89 74.79
C GLN A 504 7.12 -13.86 73.71
N MET A 505 6.92 -12.57 74.05
CA MET A 505 6.69 -11.52 73.05
C MET A 505 7.91 -11.32 72.16
N VAL A 506 9.11 -11.18 72.73
CA VAL A 506 10.36 -10.99 71.97
C VAL A 506 10.63 -12.17 71.02
N ASN A 507 10.35 -13.41 71.45
CA ASN A 507 10.48 -14.60 70.58
C ASN A 507 9.43 -14.63 69.45
N LEU A 508 8.24 -14.07 69.64
CA LEU A 508 7.22 -13.95 68.59
C LEU A 508 7.57 -12.83 67.59
N GLU A 509 8.02 -11.68 68.08
CA GLU A 509 8.49 -10.54 67.28
C GLU A 509 9.68 -10.94 66.40
N ALA A 510 10.72 -11.58 66.97
CA ALA A 510 11.88 -12.06 66.22
C ALA A 510 11.52 -13.10 65.15
N ARG A 511 10.45 -13.89 65.37
CA ARG A 511 9.95 -14.85 64.36
C ARG A 511 9.18 -14.16 63.23
N LEU A 512 8.37 -13.15 63.56
CA LEU A 512 7.65 -12.34 62.56
C LEU A 512 8.63 -11.54 61.69
N GLU A 513 9.62 -10.90 62.31
CA GLU A 513 10.68 -10.16 61.61
C GLU A 513 11.44 -11.07 60.64
N LYS A 514 11.86 -12.25 61.09
CA LYS A 514 12.49 -13.24 60.21
C LYS A 514 11.60 -13.64 59.03
N GLN A 515 10.31 -13.90 59.26
CA GLN A 515 9.38 -14.24 58.19
C GLN A 515 9.21 -13.08 57.19
N SER A 516 9.13 -11.84 57.67
CA SER A 516 9.05 -10.65 56.82
C SER A 516 10.29 -10.50 55.93
N VAL A 517 11.48 -10.63 56.52
CA VAL A 517 12.76 -10.57 55.82
C VAL A 517 12.92 -11.71 54.80
N ASP A 518 12.47 -12.93 55.11
CA ASP A 518 12.56 -14.07 54.19
C ASP A 518 11.53 -13.95 53.03
N PHE A 519 10.32 -13.43 53.28
CA PHE A 519 9.37 -13.08 52.20
C PHE A 519 9.88 -11.93 51.31
N GLN A 520 10.53 -10.91 51.89
CA GLN A 520 11.07 -9.80 51.10
C GLN A 520 12.18 -10.27 50.15
N LYS A 521 13.08 -11.16 50.61
CA LYS A 521 14.08 -11.79 49.73
C LYS A 521 13.45 -12.60 48.60
N GLN A 522 12.36 -13.33 48.88
CA GLN A 522 11.64 -14.08 47.85
C GLN A 522 11.04 -13.11 46.80
N LEU A 523 10.38 -12.04 47.23
CA LEU A 523 9.84 -11.01 46.33
C LEU A 523 10.93 -10.32 45.50
N GLU A 524 12.11 -10.05 46.07
CA GLU A 524 13.25 -9.51 45.33
C GLU A 524 13.81 -10.50 44.31
N TRP A 525 13.90 -11.80 44.65
CA TRP A 525 14.34 -12.84 43.72
C TRP A 525 13.34 -13.08 42.58
N GLU A 526 12.03 -13.09 42.87
CA GLU A 526 10.98 -13.21 41.86
C GLU A 526 10.96 -11.99 40.93
N ARG A 527 11.01 -10.77 41.48
CA ARG A 527 11.13 -9.53 40.69
C ARG A 527 12.36 -9.54 39.77
N ARG A 528 13.50 -9.98 40.29
CA ARG A 528 14.74 -10.11 39.53
C ARG A 528 14.61 -11.12 38.39
N THR A 529 14.07 -12.30 38.69
CA THR A 529 13.84 -13.37 37.70
C THR A 529 12.85 -12.95 36.61
N ILE A 530 11.84 -12.16 36.96
CA ILE A 530 10.89 -11.58 35.99
C ILE A 530 11.60 -10.53 35.11
N ALA A 531 12.38 -9.62 35.71
CA ALA A 531 13.12 -8.60 34.97
C ALA A 531 14.18 -9.20 34.03
N GLU A 532 14.93 -10.21 34.49
CA GLU A 532 15.94 -10.90 33.67
C GLU A 532 15.33 -11.68 32.50
N LYS A 533 14.09 -12.17 32.63
CA LYS A 533 13.31 -12.73 31.51
C LYS A 533 12.82 -11.64 30.55
N LEU A 534 12.16 -10.60 31.06
CA LEU A 534 11.63 -9.51 30.25
C LEU A 534 12.73 -8.84 29.41
N GLU A 535 13.92 -8.69 29.98
CA GLU A 535 15.14 -8.18 29.32
C GLU A 535 15.70 -9.13 28.25
N ALA A 536 15.47 -10.45 28.37
CA ALA A 536 15.80 -11.43 27.34
C ALA A 536 14.75 -11.41 26.21
N ASP A 537 13.45 -11.43 26.56
CA ASP A 537 12.32 -11.35 25.64
C ASP A 537 12.41 -10.09 24.77
N TYR A 538 12.75 -8.93 25.36
CA TYR A 538 12.99 -7.70 24.61
C TYR A 538 14.20 -7.77 23.67
N LYS A 539 15.27 -8.48 24.03
CA LYS A 539 16.45 -8.65 23.15
C LYS A 539 16.16 -9.57 21.97
N GLU A 540 15.44 -10.66 22.20
CA GLU A 540 14.97 -11.56 21.14
C GLU A 540 13.97 -10.82 20.21
N GLY A 541 13.08 -10.00 20.77
CA GLY A 541 12.22 -9.09 20.00
C GLY A 541 13.01 -8.10 19.15
N ILE A 542 14.03 -7.43 19.70
CA ILE A 542 14.88 -6.49 18.96
C ILE A 542 15.63 -7.20 17.82
N GLU A 543 16.16 -8.39 18.05
CA GLU A 543 16.98 -9.10 17.05
C GLU A 543 16.13 -9.76 15.96
N THR A 544 14.92 -10.23 16.29
CA THR A 544 13.94 -10.67 15.28
C THR A 544 13.45 -9.50 14.42
N TRP A 545 13.16 -8.34 15.00
CA TRP A 545 12.85 -7.12 14.23
C TRP A 545 14.02 -6.63 13.37
N ARG A 546 15.27 -6.71 13.87
CA ARG A 546 16.47 -6.42 13.07
C ARG A 546 16.54 -7.34 11.85
N SER A 547 16.43 -8.64 12.07
CA SER A 547 16.48 -9.66 11.02
C SER A 547 15.40 -9.42 9.97
N LEU A 548 14.14 -9.23 10.38
CA LEU A 548 13.02 -8.92 9.48
C LEU A 548 13.23 -7.63 8.66
N TYR A 549 13.81 -6.58 9.27
CA TYR A 549 14.12 -5.32 8.58
C TYR A 549 15.27 -5.49 7.57
N GLU A 550 16.33 -6.21 7.93
CA GLU A 550 17.46 -6.48 7.04
C GLU A 550 17.03 -7.38 5.87
N ASP A 551 16.18 -8.38 6.14
CA ASP A 551 15.62 -9.29 5.13
C ASP A 551 14.65 -8.55 4.18
N LEU A 552 13.88 -7.57 4.68
CA LEU A 552 13.07 -6.67 3.85
C LEU A 552 13.94 -5.72 3.02
N SER A 553 14.96 -5.12 3.62
CA SER A 553 15.95 -4.27 2.95
C SER A 553 16.63 -5.01 1.79
N ASN A 554 17.07 -6.24 2.03
CA ASN A 554 17.67 -7.12 1.02
C ASN A 554 16.69 -7.47 -0.12
N LYS A 555 15.38 -7.57 0.15
CA LYS A 555 14.34 -7.76 -0.88
C LYS A 555 14.03 -6.49 -1.68
N VAL A 556 14.13 -5.30 -1.07
CA VAL A 556 13.91 -4.00 -1.73
C VAL A 556 15.12 -3.57 -2.58
N LYS A 557 16.34 -3.86 -2.12
CA LYS A 557 17.61 -3.49 -2.77
C LYS A 557 17.72 -3.84 -4.27
N PRO A 558 17.34 -5.04 -4.78
CA PRO A 558 17.38 -5.31 -6.22
C PRO A 558 16.39 -4.47 -7.03
N PHE A 559 15.22 -4.12 -6.48
CA PHE A 559 14.28 -3.21 -7.14
C PHE A 559 14.81 -1.78 -7.22
N GLN A 560 15.49 -1.30 -6.16
CA GLN A 560 16.20 -0.02 -6.20
C GLN A 560 17.27 -0.03 -7.31
N GLN A 561 18.13 -1.05 -7.34
CA GLN A 561 19.16 -1.19 -8.38
C GLN A 561 18.58 -1.28 -9.80
N GLN A 562 17.39 -1.89 -9.96
CA GLN A 562 16.69 -1.95 -11.24
C GLN A 562 16.12 -0.56 -11.65
N LEU A 563 15.59 0.21 -10.70
CA LEU A 563 15.14 1.59 -10.95
C LEU A 563 16.32 2.51 -11.30
N ASP A 564 17.43 2.40 -10.56
CA ASP A 564 18.68 3.13 -10.84
C ASP A 564 19.19 2.81 -12.26
N ALA A 565 19.16 1.53 -12.66
CA ALA A 565 19.55 1.08 -13.99
C ALA A 565 18.62 1.60 -15.09
N TYR A 566 17.29 1.60 -14.89
CA TYR A 566 16.35 2.18 -15.83
C TYR A 566 16.48 3.71 -15.95
N GLU A 567 16.84 4.42 -14.87
CA GLU A 567 17.13 5.85 -14.95
C GLU A 567 18.41 6.11 -15.77
N VAL A 568 19.46 5.30 -15.58
CA VAL A 568 20.67 5.38 -16.41
C VAL A 568 20.36 5.07 -17.89
N GLU A 569 19.59 4.03 -18.19
CA GLU A 569 19.18 3.68 -19.55
C GLU A 569 18.35 4.80 -20.21
N LYS A 570 17.33 5.30 -19.52
CA LYS A 570 16.51 6.47 -19.93
C LYS A 570 17.40 7.67 -20.25
N ASN A 571 18.36 7.99 -19.39
CA ASN A 571 19.24 9.15 -19.57
C ASN A 571 20.24 8.93 -20.73
N ALA A 572 20.72 7.70 -20.95
CA ALA A 572 21.51 7.35 -22.13
C ALA A 572 20.69 7.52 -23.42
N LEU A 573 19.48 6.96 -23.49
CA LEU A 573 18.58 7.07 -24.64
C LEU A 573 18.16 8.53 -24.93
N LEU A 574 17.98 9.37 -23.91
CA LEU A 574 17.73 10.81 -24.08
C LEU A 574 18.95 11.52 -24.69
N ASN A 575 20.16 11.17 -24.28
CA ASN A 575 21.40 11.73 -24.84
C ASN A 575 21.62 11.25 -26.29
N GLU A 576 21.38 9.97 -26.59
CA GLU A 576 21.44 9.43 -27.94
C GLU A 576 20.39 10.06 -28.87
N HIS A 577 19.15 10.24 -28.40
CA HIS A 577 18.12 10.96 -29.13
C HIS A 577 18.52 12.43 -29.36
N GLY A 578 19.15 13.08 -28.37
CA GLY A 578 19.72 14.42 -28.53
C GLY A 578 20.75 14.49 -29.65
N ALA A 579 21.75 13.60 -29.61
CA ALA A 579 22.80 13.52 -30.64
C ALA A 579 22.24 13.18 -32.03
N ALA A 580 21.31 12.23 -32.12
CA ALA A 580 20.65 11.86 -33.37
C ALA A 580 19.80 13.02 -33.94
N GLN A 581 19.12 13.78 -33.09
CA GLN A 581 18.39 14.98 -33.50
C GLN A 581 19.34 16.11 -33.93
N GLU A 582 20.52 16.24 -33.32
CA GLU A 582 21.56 17.15 -33.80
C GLU A 582 22.12 16.76 -35.17
N GLU A 583 22.41 15.48 -35.41
CA GLU A 583 22.84 15.00 -36.73
C GLU A 583 21.73 15.13 -37.79
N LEU A 584 20.48 14.83 -37.44
CA LEU A 584 19.33 15.11 -38.31
C LEU A 584 19.21 16.62 -38.61
N ASN A 585 19.46 17.49 -37.64
CA ASN A 585 19.49 18.94 -37.84
C ASN A 585 20.67 19.37 -38.72
N LYS A 586 21.87 18.77 -38.57
CA LYS A 586 23.04 19.03 -39.43
C LYS A 586 22.76 18.61 -40.87
N ILE A 587 22.21 17.41 -41.08
CA ILE A 587 21.81 16.88 -42.39
C ILE A 587 20.71 17.74 -43.02
N ASN A 588 19.66 18.10 -42.28
CA ASN A 588 18.58 18.95 -42.79
C ASN A 588 19.08 20.35 -43.18
N ASN A 589 19.99 20.94 -42.38
CA ASN A 589 20.66 22.20 -42.74
C ASN A 589 21.57 22.07 -43.98
N ALA A 590 22.25 20.93 -44.17
CA ALA A 590 23.04 20.66 -45.37
C ALA A 590 22.13 20.44 -46.60
N TYR A 591 21.03 19.71 -46.45
CA TYR A 591 20.02 19.47 -47.47
C TYR A 591 19.32 20.76 -47.91
N ALA A 592 19.00 21.65 -46.97
CA ALA A 592 18.50 22.99 -47.28
C ALA A 592 19.53 23.84 -48.03
N LYS A 593 20.82 23.78 -47.67
CA LYS A 593 21.89 24.44 -48.44
C LYS A 593 21.96 23.88 -49.88
N LEU A 594 21.92 22.56 -50.05
CA LEU A 594 21.93 21.86 -51.34
C LEU A 594 20.70 22.16 -52.22
N LEU A 595 19.49 22.23 -51.63
CA LEU A 595 18.26 22.65 -52.31
C LEU A 595 18.24 24.14 -52.70
N GLY A 596 19.33 24.89 -52.46
CA GLY A 596 19.39 26.31 -52.76
C GLY A 596 18.41 27.13 -51.93
N HIS A 597 18.12 26.72 -50.69
CA HIS A 597 17.11 27.38 -49.85
C HIS A 597 17.46 28.84 -49.54
N GLN A 598 18.70 29.28 -49.79
CA GLN A 598 19.13 30.69 -49.85
C GLN A 598 18.33 31.50 -50.89
N ASN A 599 18.14 30.96 -52.10
CA ASN A 599 17.33 31.55 -53.17
C ASN A 599 15.83 31.53 -52.81
N GLN A 600 15.34 30.43 -52.23
CA GLN A 600 13.95 30.37 -51.76
C GLN A 600 13.68 31.33 -50.58
N LYS A 601 14.62 31.51 -49.64
CA LYS A 601 14.50 32.46 -48.52
C LYS A 601 14.50 33.92 -49.02
N GLN A 602 15.28 34.22 -50.06
CA GLN A 602 15.17 35.49 -50.79
C GLN A 602 13.79 35.64 -51.47
N LYS A 603 13.32 34.63 -52.21
CA LYS A 603 11.98 34.64 -52.84
C LYS A 603 10.85 34.82 -51.83
N ILE A 604 10.89 34.16 -50.66
CA ILE A 604 9.92 34.37 -49.58
C ILE A 604 9.97 35.82 -49.09
N LYS A 605 11.17 36.40 -48.89
CA LYS A 605 11.32 37.81 -48.48
C LYS A 605 10.78 38.79 -49.54
N HIS A 606 10.98 38.51 -50.83
CA HIS A 606 10.39 39.30 -51.93
C HIS A 606 8.87 39.13 -52.03
N VAL A 607 8.33 37.91 -51.85
CA VAL A 607 6.88 37.65 -51.85
C VAL A 607 6.20 38.28 -50.63
N MET A 608 6.88 38.36 -49.48
CA MET A 608 6.40 39.17 -48.34
C MET A 608 6.38 40.65 -48.68
N LYS A 609 7.45 41.22 -49.25
CA LYS A 609 7.48 42.63 -49.69
C LYS A 609 6.36 42.95 -50.70
N LEU A 610 6.14 42.08 -51.68
CA LEU A 610 5.04 42.21 -52.66
C LEU A 610 3.66 42.09 -52.00
N LYS A 611 3.50 41.31 -50.92
CA LYS A 611 2.25 41.27 -50.14
C LYS A 611 2.03 42.57 -49.36
N GLU A 612 3.08 43.13 -48.76
CA GLU A 612 3.08 44.42 -48.06
C GLU A 612 2.69 45.58 -49.02
N GLU A 613 3.29 45.61 -50.20
CA GLU A 613 2.97 46.57 -51.26
C GLU A 613 1.53 46.37 -51.76
N ASN A 614 1.06 45.13 -51.88
CA ASN A 614 -0.31 44.83 -52.29
C ASN A 614 -1.37 45.19 -51.22
N THR A 615 -1.05 45.09 -49.92
CA THR A 615 -1.94 45.56 -48.85
C THR A 615 -1.96 47.09 -48.76
N GLN A 616 -0.82 47.76 -48.93
CA GLN A 616 -0.74 49.22 -49.05
C GLN A 616 -1.58 49.72 -50.24
N LEU A 617 -1.38 49.18 -51.45
CA LEU A 617 -2.17 49.53 -52.62
C LEU A 617 -3.68 49.27 -52.43
N LYS A 618 -4.07 48.22 -51.70
CA LYS A 618 -5.49 47.97 -51.34
C LYS A 618 -6.04 49.02 -50.38
N GLN A 619 -5.24 49.51 -49.44
CA GLN A 619 -5.64 50.61 -48.54
C GLN A 619 -5.78 51.93 -49.32
N GLU A 620 -4.84 52.25 -50.22
CA GLU A 620 -4.93 53.42 -51.10
C GLU A 620 -6.13 53.36 -52.03
N LEU A 621 -6.37 52.22 -52.69
CA LEU A 621 -7.53 52.01 -53.56
C LEU A 621 -8.85 52.15 -52.78
N SER A 622 -8.88 51.70 -51.51
CA SER A 622 -10.03 51.91 -50.61
C SER A 622 -10.19 53.39 -50.20
N ARG A 623 -9.10 54.10 -49.96
CA ARG A 623 -9.08 55.55 -49.67
C ARG A 623 -9.58 56.35 -50.87
N VAL A 624 -9.08 56.07 -52.06
CA VAL A 624 -9.52 56.70 -53.33
C VAL A 624 -10.99 56.39 -53.61
N ARG A 625 -11.47 55.16 -53.34
CA ARG A 625 -12.91 54.82 -53.43
C ARG A 625 -13.76 55.62 -52.45
N SER A 626 -13.31 55.81 -51.20
CA SER A 626 -14.00 56.66 -50.22
C SER A 626 -14.04 58.13 -50.66
N GLN A 627 -12.94 58.62 -51.22
CA GLN A 627 -12.83 59.99 -51.71
C GLN A 627 -13.71 60.20 -52.97
N LEU A 628 -13.72 59.25 -53.91
CA LEU A 628 -14.64 59.24 -55.06
C LEU A 628 -16.11 59.14 -54.65
N ALA A 629 -16.44 58.43 -53.55
CA ALA A 629 -17.80 58.41 -53.01
C ALA A 629 -18.22 59.77 -52.45
N LYS A 630 -17.31 60.49 -51.77
CA LYS A 630 -17.55 61.89 -51.32
C LYS A 630 -17.70 62.83 -52.51
N GLU A 631 -16.84 62.76 -53.52
CA GLU A 631 -16.96 63.53 -54.77
C GLU A 631 -18.28 63.25 -55.50
N LYS A 632 -18.77 62.01 -55.48
CA LYS A 632 -20.10 61.67 -56.00
C LYS A 632 -21.23 62.28 -55.16
N GLN A 633 -21.15 62.19 -53.84
CA GLN A 633 -22.15 62.81 -52.95
C GLN A 633 -22.19 64.34 -53.15
N VAL A 634 -21.04 65.02 -53.16
CA VAL A 634 -20.94 66.46 -53.42
C VAL A 634 -21.47 66.80 -54.82
N ARG A 635 -21.20 65.96 -55.83
CA ARG A 635 -21.79 66.11 -57.17
C ARG A 635 -23.31 65.94 -57.17
N GLU A 636 -23.86 65.01 -56.40
CA GLU A 636 -25.31 64.81 -56.27
C GLU A 636 -25.97 65.96 -55.49
N GLU A 637 -25.33 66.49 -54.44
CA GLU A 637 -25.77 67.66 -53.69
C GLU A 637 -25.72 68.94 -54.53
N LEU A 638 -24.68 69.11 -55.36
CA LEU A 638 -24.60 70.19 -56.35
C LEU A 638 -25.61 70.00 -57.48
N GLN A 639 -25.82 68.77 -57.97
CA GLN A 639 -26.85 68.48 -58.97
C GLN A 639 -28.25 68.78 -58.41
N ASP A 640 -28.55 68.46 -57.15
CA ASP A 640 -29.83 68.80 -56.53
C ASP A 640 -29.98 70.29 -56.20
N GLN A 641 -28.88 71.03 -56.02
CA GLN A 641 -28.90 72.50 -56.03
C GLN A 641 -29.19 73.05 -57.42
N VAL A 642 -28.56 72.52 -58.47
CA VAL A 642 -28.84 72.87 -59.87
C VAL A 642 -30.30 72.54 -60.24
N ASN A 643 -30.81 71.36 -59.85
CA ASN A 643 -32.20 70.96 -60.07
C ASN A 643 -33.18 71.94 -59.38
N LYS A 644 -32.87 72.40 -58.16
CA LYS A 644 -33.65 73.43 -57.45
C LYS A 644 -33.63 74.78 -58.18
N ILE A 645 -32.46 75.22 -58.64
CA ILE A 645 -32.30 76.48 -59.39
C ILE A 645 -33.02 76.42 -60.75
N GLN A 646 -33.02 75.26 -61.40
CA GLN A 646 -33.74 75.00 -62.66
C GLN A 646 -35.24 74.70 -62.46
N GLY A 647 -35.76 74.73 -61.23
CA GLY A 647 -37.18 74.48 -60.92
C GLY A 647 -37.63 73.01 -61.08
N VAL A 648 -36.72 72.09 -61.33
CA VAL A 648 -37.02 70.67 -61.60
C VAL A 648 -37.26 69.92 -60.28
N LYS A 649 -38.54 69.76 -59.91
CA LYS A 649 -38.93 68.90 -58.78
C LYS A 649 -38.60 67.43 -59.09
N ARG A 650 -37.65 66.86 -58.33
CA ARG A 650 -37.39 65.41 -58.32
C ARG A 650 -38.66 64.64 -57.91
N PHE A 651 -38.96 63.58 -58.64
CA PHE A 651 -40.06 62.67 -58.35
C PHE A 651 -39.73 61.81 -57.12
N ASP A 652 -40.73 61.59 -56.25
CA ASP A 652 -40.63 60.76 -55.04
C ASP A 652 -41.25 59.38 -55.34
N PRO A 653 -40.44 58.32 -55.55
CA PRO A 653 -40.95 57.01 -55.97
C PRO A 653 -41.90 56.37 -54.96
N SER A 654 -41.79 56.77 -53.69
CA SER A 654 -42.58 56.25 -52.57
C SER A 654 -44.08 56.52 -52.67
N LYS A 655 -44.49 57.42 -53.58
CA LYS A 655 -45.89 57.86 -53.76
C LYS A 655 -46.56 57.31 -55.02
N ALA A 656 -45.88 56.45 -55.79
CA ALA A 656 -46.36 55.97 -57.08
C ALA A 656 -47.44 54.84 -57.00
N PHE A 657 -47.65 54.22 -55.83
CA PHE A 657 -48.40 52.97 -55.68
C PHE A 657 -49.45 53.00 -54.57
N GLN A 658 -50.38 53.96 -54.63
CA GLN A 658 -51.62 53.94 -53.83
C GLN A 658 -52.82 53.85 -54.79
N HIS A 659 -53.66 52.83 -54.61
CA HIS A 659 -54.64 52.39 -55.61
C HIS A 659 -56.10 52.61 -55.17
N SER A 660 -57.00 52.71 -56.15
CA SER A 660 -58.45 52.52 -55.99
C SER A 660 -58.95 51.53 -57.05
N ALA A 661 -59.75 50.53 -56.66
CA ALA A 661 -60.09 49.40 -57.52
C ALA A 661 -61.56 49.38 -57.98
N LYS A 662 -61.81 48.81 -59.17
CA LYS A 662 -63.01 48.00 -59.48
C LYS A 662 -62.94 47.28 -60.85
N GLU A 663 -63.69 46.18 -60.92
CA GLU A 663 -64.31 45.58 -62.13
C GLU A 663 -63.44 45.29 -63.37
N ASN A 664 -62.90 44.07 -63.47
CA ASN A 664 -63.63 42.99 -64.18
C ASN A 664 -63.08 41.55 -63.98
N VAL A 665 -63.88 40.58 -64.41
CA VAL A 665 -63.90 39.14 -64.06
C VAL A 665 -62.74 38.30 -64.66
N ALA A 666 -62.42 37.16 -64.02
CA ALA A 666 -61.42 36.16 -64.45
C ALA A 666 -61.98 34.73 -64.56
N PRO A 667 -61.25 33.80 -65.20
CA PRO A 667 -61.12 32.42 -64.72
C PRO A 667 -59.64 31.95 -64.66
N ARG A 668 -59.09 31.47 -63.53
CA ARG A 668 -59.25 30.13 -62.89
C ARG A 668 -58.73 28.97 -63.76
N THR A 669 -57.49 28.48 -63.56
CA THR A 669 -56.99 27.44 -62.57
C THR A 669 -57.31 25.99 -63.00
N PRO A 670 -56.43 24.96 -62.79
CA PRO A 670 -55.89 24.59 -61.46
C PRO A 670 -54.52 23.83 -61.33
N PHE A 671 -54.06 23.63 -60.07
CA PHE A 671 -53.00 22.70 -59.56
C PHE A 671 -51.54 22.91 -60.08
N GLN A 672 -50.43 22.56 -59.41
CA GLN A 672 -49.90 22.47 -58.01
C GLN A 672 -48.40 22.05 -58.14
N GLU A 673 -47.43 22.15 -57.20
CA GLU A 673 -47.10 22.98 -56.01
C GLU A 673 -45.60 22.66 -55.63
N SER A 674 -44.93 23.11 -54.55
CA SER A 674 -45.27 23.94 -53.37
C SER A 674 -44.08 24.80 -52.83
N LYS A 675 -44.50 25.82 -52.07
CA LYS A 675 -43.90 26.65 -51.00
C LYS A 675 -42.56 26.30 -50.32
N CYS A 676 -41.88 27.38 -49.91
CA CYS A 676 -41.26 27.53 -48.58
C CYS A 676 -41.41 29.00 -48.11
N ASP A 677 -42.05 29.23 -46.95
CA ASP A 677 -42.34 30.56 -46.38
C ASP A 677 -41.41 30.88 -45.17
N PRO A 678 -41.09 32.16 -44.85
CA PRO A 678 -40.23 32.50 -43.70
C PRO A 678 -40.93 33.26 -42.55
N GLU A 679 -40.97 32.69 -41.35
CA GLU A 679 -41.37 33.32 -40.07
C GLU A 679 -40.61 32.68 -38.87
N THR A 680 -40.48 33.25 -37.66
CA THR A 680 -40.25 34.63 -37.18
C THR A 680 -39.73 34.59 -35.72
N SER A 681 -38.86 35.55 -35.33
CA SER A 681 -38.74 36.15 -33.97
C SER A 681 -38.17 35.37 -32.77
N LYS A 682 -37.89 36.14 -31.68
CA LYS A 682 -37.38 35.79 -30.33
C LYS A 682 -35.85 35.56 -30.24
N ILE A 683 -35.10 36.04 -29.23
CA ILE A 683 -35.42 36.89 -28.05
C ILE A 683 -34.16 37.72 -27.61
N ASN A 684 -34.38 38.84 -26.90
CA ASN A 684 -33.43 39.65 -26.11
C ASN A 684 -32.03 40.05 -26.67
N LYS A 685 -31.88 41.35 -26.95
CA LYS A 685 -30.67 42.13 -26.58
C LYS A 685 -31.07 43.49 -26.01
N HIS A 686 -30.74 43.76 -24.74
CA HIS A 686 -31.01 45.08 -24.16
C HIS A 686 -30.09 45.45 -22.97
N LYS A 687 -29.27 46.50 -23.18
CA LYS A 687 -28.50 47.25 -22.16
C LYS A 687 -27.39 46.43 -21.44
N LYS A 688 -26.34 47.04 -20.90
CA LYS A 688 -26.06 48.47 -20.63
C LYS A 688 -24.58 48.80 -20.92
N SER A 689 -24.26 50.07 -21.17
CA SER A 689 -22.88 50.57 -21.18
C SER A 689 -22.54 51.20 -19.82
N SER A 690 -21.30 51.05 -19.34
CA SER A 690 -20.52 52.19 -18.82
C SER A 690 -19.05 51.82 -18.66
N TYR A 691 -18.18 52.80 -18.88
CA TYR A 691 -16.81 52.86 -18.37
C TYR A 691 -16.82 52.93 -16.83
N PHE A 692 -15.78 52.40 -16.18
CA PHE A 692 -14.77 53.27 -15.55
C PHE A 692 -13.43 52.54 -15.36
N SER A 693 -12.37 53.30 -15.10
CA SER A 693 -11.00 52.83 -14.81
C SER A 693 -10.56 53.34 -13.44
N VAL A 694 -9.51 52.74 -12.87
CA VAL A 694 -8.45 53.36 -12.03
C VAL A 694 -7.89 52.35 -11.00
N TYR A 695 -6.70 51.84 -11.32
CA TYR A 695 -5.50 51.81 -10.46
C TYR A 695 -5.62 51.76 -8.91
N CYS A 696 -5.11 50.63 -8.38
CA CYS A 696 -3.93 50.56 -7.48
C CYS A 696 -4.03 50.71 -5.93
N ILE A 697 -2.95 50.22 -5.30
CA ILE A 697 -2.37 50.52 -3.97
C ILE A 697 -2.78 49.68 -2.74
N PHE A 698 -1.83 48.81 -2.32
CA PHE A 698 -1.39 48.47 -0.93
C PHE A 698 -2.40 47.76 0.03
N THR A 699 -2.01 46.88 0.97
CA THR A 699 -0.73 46.15 1.24
C THR A 699 -0.96 44.87 2.06
N THR A 700 0.07 44.02 2.14
CA THR A 700 0.38 43.00 3.18
C THR A 700 -0.57 42.79 4.36
N GLN A 701 -0.82 41.51 4.70
CA GLN A 701 -0.38 41.02 6.01
C GLN A 701 -0.10 39.51 6.02
N GLN A 702 1.02 39.15 6.65
CA GLN A 702 1.48 37.81 6.99
C GLN A 702 2.38 37.96 8.24
N VAL A 703 2.57 36.87 9.00
CA VAL A 703 3.58 36.71 10.07
C VAL A 703 3.24 37.29 11.48
N THR A 704 3.50 36.44 12.48
CA THR A 704 3.64 36.66 13.95
C THR A 704 2.55 37.34 14.78
N GLU A 705 2.12 36.64 15.82
CA GLU A 705 2.07 37.20 17.18
C GLU A 705 3.02 36.43 18.11
N GLU A 706 4.06 37.10 18.61
CA GLU A 706 4.81 36.68 19.79
C GLU A 706 5.08 37.92 20.66
N LYS A 707 4.88 37.76 21.98
CA LYS A 707 5.54 38.50 23.08
C LYS A 707 5.25 40.01 23.31
N THR A 708 4.39 40.22 24.31
CA THR A 708 4.75 40.87 25.60
C THR A 708 4.56 42.41 25.78
N CYS A 709 4.37 42.81 27.06
CA CYS A 709 4.26 44.17 27.64
C CYS A 709 2.89 44.88 27.50
N CYS A 710 2.42 45.70 28.46
CA CYS A 710 2.99 46.13 29.76
C CYS A 710 1.93 46.68 30.76
N PHE A 711 2.26 46.71 32.07
CA PHE A 711 1.80 47.66 33.14
C PHE A 711 0.26 47.83 33.38
N LEU A 712 -0.30 47.60 34.58
CA LEU A 712 -0.11 48.39 35.82
C LEU A 712 -0.62 47.67 37.11
N LEU A 713 -0.07 48.10 38.26
CA LEU A 713 -0.55 48.15 39.67
C LEU A 713 -1.97 47.59 40.03
N GLN A 714 -2.26 47.01 41.21
CA GLN A 714 -1.65 47.20 42.55
C GLN A 714 -2.05 46.11 43.60
N LYS A 715 -1.30 46.07 44.73
CA LYS A 715 -1.59 45.56 46.10
C LYS A 715 -1.38 44.08 46.50
N LYS A 716 -0.59 43.96 47.59
CA LYS A 716 -0.45 42.90 48.64
C LYS A 716 0.30 41.59 48.33
N LYS A 717 1.44 41.44 49.03
CA LYS A 717 2.20 40.21 49.35
C LYS A 717 1.96 39.78 50.82
N CYS A 718 2.64 38.69 51.21
CA CYS A 718 3.26 38.40 52.53
C CYS A 718 2.52 37.49 53.52
N THR A 719 2.94 36.21 53.52
CA THR A 719 3.36 35.32 54.63
C THR A 719 3.92 34.07 53.94
N GLU A 720 5.19 33.63 53.98
CA GLU A 720 6.23 33.58 55.04
C GLU A 720 5.69 32.82 56.27
N ALA A 721 6.12 31.58 56.60
CA ALA A 721 7.24 30.73 56.16
C ALA A 721 8.64 31.01 56.77
N SER A 722 8.73 31.02 58.11
CA SER A 722 9.98 30.70 58.84
C SER A 722 9.72 30.36 60.32
N GLU A 723 10.05 29.14 60.75
CA GLU A 723 10.23 28.82 62.17
C GLU A 723 11.43 27.89 62.37
N THR A 724 12.58 28.45 62.81
CA THR A 724 13.65 27.67 63.43
C THR A 724 14.63 28.59 64.19
N VAL A 725 15.05 28.15 65.38
CA VAL A 725 16.20 28.64 66.18
C VAL A 725 16.18 30.12 66.61
N ARG A 726 15.93 30.35 67.91
CA ARG A 726 16.84 31.12 68.79
C ARG A 726 16.57 30.83 70.28
N GLU A 727 17.63 30.45 71.00
CA GLU A 727 17.64 30.34 72.46
C GLU A 727 18.09 31.67 73.11
N LYS A 728 17.89 31.78 74.44
CA LYS A 728 18.61 32.65 75.41
C LYS A 728 18.26 34.17 75.27
N LYS A 729 18.18 34.95 76.35
CA LYS A 729 18.47 34.74 77.80
C LYS A 729 17.82 35.86 78.65
N ILE A 730 17.86 35.70 79.99
CA ILE A 730 17.82 36.76 81.04
C ILE A 730 16.46 37.45 81.31
N THR A 731 16.10 37.87 82.53
CA THR A 731 16.06 37.20 83.87
C THR A 731 14.98 37.92 84.73
N ASP A 732 14.69 37.38 85.93
CA ASP A 732 14.23 38.06 87.16
C ASP A 732 13.10 39.10 87.13
N LEU A 733 12.01 38.78 87.85
CA LEU A 733 11.75 39.45 89.13
C LEU A 733 10.78 38.63 90.01
N SER A 734 11.05 38.63 91.32
CA SER A 734 10.28 37.93 92.34
C SER A 734 9.51 38.90 93.24
N HIS A 735 8.58 38.35 94.03
CA HIS A 735 7.79 39.00 95.08
C HIS A 735 6.84 40.14 94.66
N LEU A 736 5.55 39.93 94.92
CA LEU A 736 4.93 40.73 95.98
C LEU A 736 3.85 39.93 96.72
N ASN A 737 4.01 39.75 98.04
CA ASN A 737 2.89 39.42 98.92
C ASN A 737 2.16 40.72 99.21
N CYS A 738 0.86 40.79 98.95
CA CYS A 738 0.01 41.83 99.52
C CYS A 738 -1.33 41.23 99.97
N VAL A 739 -1.48 41.11 101.28
CA VAL A 739 -2.78 40.85 101.92
C VAL A 739 -3.68 42.05 101.66
N PHE A 740 -4.92 41.81 101.25
CA PHE A 740 -6.00 42.76 101.49
C PHE A 740 -7.23 42.04 102.07
N ILE A 741 -7.95 42.78 102.91
CA ILE A 741 -8.97 42.28 103.84
C ILE A 741 -10.32 42.92 103.48
N CYS A 742 -11.42 42.28 103.91
CA CYS A 742 -12.81 42.77 103.82
C CYS A 742 -13.44 42.78 102.41
N ARG A 743 -14.77 42.70 102.26
CA ARG A 743 -15.84 42.07 103.08
C ARG A 743 -17.12 42.04 102.23
N THR A 744 -17.97 41.03 102.42
CA THR A 744 -19.44 41.06 102.20
C THR A 744 -20.01 42.01 101.14
N PHE A 745 -20.33 41.47 99.96
CA PHE A 745 -21.73 41.25 99.59
C PHE A 745 -21.87 39.99 98.72
#